data_AF-A0A2D8M6N7-F1
#
_entry.id   AF-A0A2D8M6N7-F1
#
_cell.length_a   1.000
_cell.length_b   1.000
_cell.length_c   1.000
_cell.angle_alpha   90.00
_cell.angle_beta   90.00
_cell.angle_gamma   90.00
#
_symmetry.space_group_name_H-M   'P 1'
#
loop_
_entity.id
_entity.type
_entity.pdbx_description
1 polymer ?
#
loop_
_entity_poly.entity_id
_entity_poly.type
_entity_poly.pdbx_seq_one_letter_code
_entity_poly.pdbx_strand_id
1 'polypeptide(L)'
;MLGPGNKSAQKRWKSIAQSTSQSKDVQWARLSDISKDPVLCSPCTDEELEEIKIRISNGQRLSNPQKQQLQRGFQLVGDVHVSIAEGKMMINGSSLPAQVPLLSVLNLLSSKKSRIGWDLEKLFIALGSMNTAAISATLPHHIHRRFMRHNHILESKQKPGAAAVLSWVEWVSENHLSPPEHCLIHPLGAWSRDVRSCLTTPNGSTFETNLKEAFVHHPPTLECLVQFPWIPRWMTYKSPSQVNINRPWPLQIVNEKLKLIVRSKNNASRKTSIPDNPALWALLLSYIYSPMSSEAGNLLYALQYNWTNTESTVSSISSPIKRSIQFLRQVIDGNSDRIFVHDQYMLVIGRLGHFFEIKVGRGAHGAPFIINSIDSLEPRSSTPLCIYDSSFHSSVPLGDTIVSVLLALLDDVKTSTEIDSLQKYLCHHPPLGFPHLLHEGHLRLLNASTLTEFKQIVNQSRDSRIRWLKESSRENGNEFEQIQGQNMMHLFRRNIAFNRNRWQFDNHRRARTSRCDTLVEHALAADSALPHPQFIELWHESLEKGEEGHMHNNFVHRRMLREIVPPQIPIATNNRLPTGDIRNGERRFCEVFSRVWEAMMHHPIGSTFRMGVVDGGDLTFEHCHLGVTLRGQQERRITRRFANLLGFVENGTFGQRMVFVRRDHARTTAFRDLSTFLNRVQGNTYAANTSPWRWHYVQVVKTPTEIPALRWELEQDLRDGKRKGVPRNR
;
A
#
# COMPACT_ATOMS: atom_id res chain seq x y z
N MET A 1 18.80 -4.23 25.85
CA MET A 1 18.74 -5.56 25.17
C MET A 1 20.11 -6.18 24.88
N LEU A 2 20.96 -5.58 24.04
CA LEU A 2 22.22 -6.22 23.60
C LEU A 2 23.31 -6.31 24.70
N GLY A 3 23.19 -5.51 25.77
CA GLY A 3 24.22 -5.35 26.79
C GLY A 3 25.38 -4.46 26.33
N PRO A 4 26.44 -4.29 27.15
CA PRO A 4 27.60 -3.47 26.81
C PRO A 4 28.32 -3.91 25.52
N GLY A 5 28.92 -2.94 24.80
CA GLY A 5 29.35 -3.03 23.39
C GLY A 5 30.32 -4.17 23.04
N ASN A 6 31.14 -4.63 23.98
CA ASN A 6 32.21 -5.62 23.75
C ASN A 6 31.78 -7.10 23.89
N LYS A 7 30.49 -7.42 23.75
CA LYS A 7 30.00 -8.81 23.81
C LYS A 7 30.19 -9.56 22.48
N SER A 8 30.65 -10.82 22.54
CA SER A 8 30.59 -11.76 21.41
C SER A 8 29.14 -12.01 20.99
N ALA A 9 28.90 -12.48 19.76
CA ALA A 9 27.53 -12.78 19.28
C ALA A 9 26.77 -13.74 20.22
N GLN A 10 27.46 -14.75 20.77
CA GLN A 10 26.89 -15.67 21.74
C GLN A 10 26.48 -14.97 23.05
N LYS A 11 27.30 -14.05 23.57
CA LYS A 11 26.96 -13.26 24.77
C LYS A 11 25.79 -12.30 24.50
N ARG A 12 25.67 -11.74 23.29
CA ARG A 12 24.53 -10.91 22.88
C ARG A 12 23.23 -11.71 22.85
N TRP A 13 23.25 -12.89 22.23
CA TRP A 13 22.08 -13.78 22.21
C TRP A 13 21.64 -14.22 23.61
N LYS A 14 22.58 -14.58 24.50
CA LYS A 14 22.27 -14.87 25.91
C LYS A 14 21.62 -13.68 26.61
N SER A 15 22.17 -12.48 26.41
CA SER A 15 21.62 -11.24 26.97
C SER A 15 20.19 -10.97 26.51
N ILE A 16 19.91 -11.18 25.22
CA ILE A 16 18.56 -11.04 24.65
C ILE A 16 17.62 -12.04 25.33
N ALA A 17 17.95 -13.33 25.29
CA ALA A 17 17.12 -14.40 25.85
C ALA A 17 16.80 -14.18 27.34
N GLN A 18 17.77 -13.74 28.13
CA GLN A 18 17.56 -13.42 29.55
C GLN A 18 16.60 -12.24 29.72
N SER A 19 16.82 -11.15 28.97
CA SER A 19 16.02 -9.92 29.09
C SER A 19 14.57 -10.05 28.60
N THR A 20 14.27 -11.01 27.72
CA THR A 20 12.94 -11.14 27.10
C THR A 20 12.18 -12.39 27.52
N SER A 21 12.75 -13.23 28.39
CA SER A 21 12.20 -14.54 28.74
C SER A 21 10.73 -14.50 29.20
N GLN A 22 10.32 -13.45 29.92
CA GLN A 22 8.96 -13.26 30.42
C GLN A 22 8.07 -12.37 29.53
N SER A 23 8.57 -11.88 28.39
CA SER A 23 7.78 -11.05 27.49
C SER A 23 6.65 -11.84 26.82
N LYS A 24 5.51 -11.17 26.56
CA LYS A 24 4.43 -11.70 25.71
C LYS A 24 4.94 -12.17 24.35
N ASP A 25 5.99 -11.55 23.82
CA ASP A 25 6.66 -11.92 22.57
C ASP A 25 7.37 -13.29 22.60
N VAL A 26 7.53 -13.89 23.78
CA VAL A 26 8.11 -15.23 23.97
C VAL A 26 7.07 -16.21 24.49
N GLN A 27 6.18 -15.77 25.38
CA GLN A 27 5.23 -16.64 26.08
C GLN A 27 4.17 -17.28 25.16
N TRP A 28 3.87 -16.68 24.01
CA TRP A 28 2.92 -17.25 23.04
C TRP A 28 3.30 -18.66 22.53
N ALA A 29 4.59 -19.00 22.57
CA ALA A 29 5.14 -20.27 22.12
C ALA A 29 5.43 -21.26 23.27
N ARG A 30 4.90 -21.02 24.48
CA ARG A 30 5.03 -21.95 25.61
C ARG A 30 3.88 -22.95 25.64
N LEU A 31 4.19 -24.17 26.07
CA LEU A 31 3.16 -25.13 26.47
C LEU A 31 2.56 -24.72 27.82
N SER A 32 1.30 -25.11 28.05
CA SER A 32 0.65 -24.91 29.35
C SER A 32 1.39 -25.64 30.47
N ASP A 33 1.95 -26.81 30.18
CA ASP A 33 2.86 -27.53 31.07
C ASP A 33 4.32 -27.34 30.62
N ILE A 34 5.09 -26.59 31.41
CA ILE A 34 6.47 -26.22 31.12
C ILE A 34 7.42 -27.42 31.29
N SER A 35 7.02 -28.47 32.00
CA SER A 35 7.84 -29.67 32.23
C SER A 35 7.71 -30.72 31.12
N LYS A 36 6.69 -30.59 30.28
CA LYS A 36 6.36 -31.57 29.24
C LYS A 36 7.35 -31.53 28.07
N ASP A 37 7.77 -32.70 27.59
CA ASP A 37 8.46 -32.83 26.30
C ASP A 37 7.43 -32.74 25.17
N PRO A 38 7.54 -31.77 24.25
CA PRO A 38 6.61 -31.64 23.13
C PRO A 38 6.69 -32.80 22.12
N VAL A 39 7.79 -33.56 22.07
CA VAL A 39 7.99 -34.66 21.12
C VAL A 39 7.63 -35.98 21.80
N LEU A 40 6.60 -36.66 21.30
CA LEU A 40 6.13 -37.96 21.79
C LEU A 40 6.83 -39.12 21.08
N CYS A 41 7.00 -39.04 19.76
CA CYS A 41 7.62 -40.08 18.95
C CYS A 41 8.49 -39.47 17.83
N SER A 42 9.64 -40.10 17.59
CA SER A 42 10.58 -39.77 16.51
C SER A 42 10.47 -40.83 15.40
N PRO A 43 10.58 -40.46 14.10
CA PRO A 43 10.47 -41.41 12.99
C PRO A 43 11.69 -42.33 12.84
N CYS A 44 12.80 -42.00 13.50
CA CYS A 44 14.08 -42.70 13.42
C CYS A 44 14.84 -42.61 14.76
N THR A 45 15.90 -43.41 14.89
CA THR A 45 16.77 -43.38 16.08
C THR A 45 17.61 -42.10 16.12
N ASP A 46 18.15 -41.76 17.30
CA ASP A 46 19.00 -40.56 17.45
C ASP A 46 20.25 -40.63 16.54
N GLU A 47 20.84 -41.81 16.34
CA GLU A 47 22.00 -42.03 15.46
C GLU A 47 21.67 -41.76 13.99
N GLU A 48 20.54 -42.31 13.51
CA GLU A 48 20.05 -42.08 12.16
C GLU A 48 19.74 -40.59 11.93
N LEU A 49 19.15 -39.94 12.93
CA LEU A 49 18.85 -38.52 12.89
C LEU A 49 20.12 -37.65 12.86
N GLU A 50 21.17 -38.02 13.60
CA GLU A 50 22.48 -37.36 13.51
C GLU A 50 23.12 -37.52 12.13
N GLU A 51 23.04 -38.71 11.50
CA GLU A 51 23.55 -38.90 10.13
C GLU A 51 22.84 -37.98 9.13
N ILE A 52 21.51 -37.87 9.24
CA ILE A 52 20.71 -36.94 8.43
C ILE A 52 21.19 -35.50 8.62
N LYS A 53 21.38 -35.06 9.87
CA LYS A 53 21.85 -33.70 10.18
C LYS A 53 23.24 -33.42 9.61
N ILE A 54 24.17 -34.37 9.71
CA ILE A 54 25.52 -34.26 9.16
C ILE A 54 25.46 -34.10 7.63
N ARG A 55 24.71 -34.96 6.93
CA ARG A 55 24.56 -34.86 5.46
C ARG A 55 23.99 -33.52 5.03
N ILE A 56 22.92 -33.05 5.69
CA ILE A 56 22.33 -31.73 5.40
C ILE A 56 23.35 -30.63 5.64
N SER A 57 24.10 -30.69 6.75
CA SER A 57 25.12 -29.69 7.08
C SER A 57 26.25 -29.62 6.05
N ASN A 58 26.58 -30.76 5.43
CA ASN A 58 27.58 -30.89 4.37
C ASN A 58 27.02 -30.56 2.96
N GLY A 59 25.73 -30.20 2.85
CA GLY A 59 25.07 -29.92 1.57
C GLY A 59 24.85 -31.15 0.70
N GLN A 60 24.90 -32.35 1.28
CA GLN A 60 24.70 -33.61 0.56
C GLN A 60 23.21 -33.94 0.43
N ARG A 61 22.84 -34.60 -0.68
CA ARG A 61 21.45 -35.08 -0.88
C ARG A 61 21.15 -36.25 0.05
N LEU A 62 19.96 -36.24 0.64
CA LEU A 62 19.46 -37.35 1.46
C LEU A 62 19.17 -38.60 0.60
N SER A 63 19.44 -39.78 1.17
CA SER A 63 19.09 -41.07 0.56
C SER A 63 17.56 -41.29 0.58
N ASN A 64 17.06 -42.23 -0.22
CA ASN A 64 15.62 -42.54 -0.24
C ASN A 64 15.10 -43.02 1.14
N PRO A 65 15.80 -43.90 1.88
CA PRO A 65 15.42 -44.25 3.26
C PRO A 65 15.34 -43.03 4.19
N GLN A 66 16.33 -42.13 4.13
CA GLN A 66 16.35 -40.91 4.95
C GLN A 66 15.20 -39.96 4.62
N LYS A 67 14.83 -39.85 3.33
CA LYS A 67 13.63 -39.11 2.92
C LYS A 67 12.35 -39.76 3.47
N GLN A 68 12.25 -41.09 3.41
CA GLN A 68 11.09 -41.82 3.96
C GLN A 68 10.98 -41.64 5.48
N GLN A 69 12.10 -41.63 6.22
CA GLN A 69 12.11 -41.33 7.65
C GLN A 69 11.56 -39.93 7.93
N LEU A 70 12.03 -38.90 7.22
CA LEU A 70 11.51 -37.54 7.38
C LEU A 70 10.04 -37.40 6.94
N GLN A 71 9.59 -38.16 5.95
CA GLN A 71 8.19 -38.22 5.52
C GLN A 71 7.30 -38.93 6.55
N ARG A 72 7.80 -39.95 7.25
CA ARG A 72 7.09 -40.61 8.36
C ARG A 72 6.83 -39.65 9.52
N GLY A 73 7.66 -38.61 9.68
CA GLY A 73 7.40 -37.47 10.57
C GLY A 73 7.52 -37.73 12.07
N PHE A 74 7.51 -36.64 12.83
CA PHE A 74 7.53 -36.61 14.29
C PHE A 74 6.10 -36.52 14.81
N GLN A 75 5.80 -37.22 15.91
CA GLN A 75 4.56 -37.05 16.65
C GLN A 75 4.80 -36.10 17.81
N LEU A 76 4.04 -35.00 17.85
CA LEU A 76 4.06 -34.01 18.90
C LEU A 76 2.84 -34.17 19.82
N VAL A 77 2.86 -33.45 20.95
CA VAL A 77 1.72 -33.33 21.86
C VAL A 77 0.50 -32.74 21.14
N GLY A 78 -0.70 -33.25 21.44
CA GLY A 78 -1.96 -32.77 20.86
C GLY A 78 -2.34 -33.44 19.54
N ASP A 79 -1.85 -34.67 19.30
CA ASP A 79 -2.03 -35.43 18.06
C ASP A 79 -1.54 -34.71 16.80
N VAL A 80 -0.53 -33.84 16.98
CA VAL A 80 0.08 -33.07 15.91
C VAL A 80 1.19 -33.88 15.26
N HIS A 81 1.12 -34.02 13.95
CA HIS A 81 2.08 -34.76 13.15
C HIS A 81 2.90 -33.83 12.26
N VAL A 82 4.22 -33.82 12.44
CA VAL A 82 5.14 -32.95 11.67
C VAL A 82 6.02 -33.80 10.76
N SER A 83 5.80 -33.71 9.46
CA SER A 83 6.59 -34.43 8.46
C SER A 83 7.26 -33.49 7.47
N ILE A 84 8.33 -33.95 6.83
CA ILE A 84 9.07 -33.18 5.84
C ILE A 84 9.10 -33.97 4.53
N ALA A 85 8.51 -33.39 3.50
CA ALA A 85 8.46 -33.97 2.16
C ALA A 85 8.82 -32.92 1.12
N GLU A 86 9.60 -33.31 0.11
CA GLU A 86 9.96 -32.44 -1.04
C GLU A 86 10.56 -31.08 -0.63
N GLY A 87 11.29 -31.03 0.49
CA GLY A 87 11.89 -29.79 1.01
C GLY A 87 10.88 -28.82 1.64
N LYS A 88 9.64 -29.24 1.86
CA LYS A 88 8.62 -28.51 2.62
C LYS A 88 8.27 -29.27 3.89
N MET A 89 7.93 -28.51 4.93
CA MET A 89 7.39 -29.06 6.16
C MET A 89 5.87 -29.11 6.06
N MET A 90 5.28 -30.17 6.60
CA MET A 90 3.86 -30.42 6.64
C MET A 90 3.42 -30.63 8.09
N ILE A 91 2.26 -30.09 8.45
CA ILE A 91 1.65 -30.26 9.76
C ILE A 91 0.28 -30.90 9.54
N ASN A 92 0.06 -32.08 10.13
CA ASN A 92 -1.15 -32.88 9.95
C ASN A 92 -1.48 -33.16 8.47
N GLY A 93 -0.45 -33.29 7.63
CA GLY A 93 -0.58 -33.49 6.18
C GLY A 93 -0.73 -32.20 5.36
N SER A 94 -0.96 -31.04 5.99
CA SER A 94 -1.05 -29.74 5.32
C SER A 94 0.33 -29.12 5.13
N SER A 95 0.67 -28.78 3.87
CA SER A 95 1.96 -28.19 3.53
C SER A 95 2.06 -26.72 3.95
N LEU A 96 3.20 -26.33 4.51
CA LEU A 96 3.50 -24.94 4.84
C LEU A 96 3.96 -24.15 3.60
N PRO A 97 3.56 -22.87 3.47
CA PRO A 97 3.76 -22.11 2.24
C PRO A 97 5.21 -21.64 2.01
N ALA A 98 6.03 -21.57 3.06
CA ALA A 98 7.43 -21.14 3.00
C ALA A 98 8.41 -22.25 3.39
N GLN A 99 9.65 -22.11 2.94
CA GLN A 99 10.75 -22.99 3.36
C GLN A 99 11.08 -22.77 4.83
N VAL A 100 11.50 -23.84 5.51
CA VAL A 100 11.95 -23.81 6.90
C VAL A 100 13.44 -24.14 6.99
N PRO A 101 14.17 -23.59 7.99
CA PRO A 101 15.58 -23.92 8.19
C PRO A 101 15.70 -25.35 8.74
N LEU A 102 15.76 -26.34 7.84
CA LEU A 102 15.58 -27.75 8.19
C LEU A 102 16.60 -28.23 9.23
N LEU A 103 17.86 -27.84 9.10
CA LEU A 103 18.92 -28.23 10.04
C LEU A 103 18.68 -27.64 11.43
N SER A 104 18.25 -26.39 11.52
CA SER A 104 17.87 -25.76 12.79
C SER A 104 16.67 -26.47 13.43
N VAL A 105 15.66 -26.82 12.63
CA VAL A 105 14.47 -27.55 13.09
C VAL A 105 14.85 -28.94 13.63
N LEU A 106 15.67 -29.71 12.91
CA LEU A 106 16.13 -31.02 13.36
C LEU A 106 17.03 -30.95 14.61
N ASN A 107 17.86 -29.90 14.73
CA ASN A 107 18.65 -29.65 15.95
C ASN A 107 17.75 -29.42 17.16
N LEU A 108 16.66 -28.66 16.99
CA LEU A 108 15.69 -28.44 18.05
C LEU A 108 14.92 -29.72 18.39
N LEU A 109 14.47 -30.45 17.37
CA LEU A 109 13.74 -31.71 17.53
C LEU A 109 14.58 -32.82 18.17
N SER A 110 15.90 -32.83 18.01
CA SER A 110 16.79 -33.80 18.65
C SER A 110 17.19 -33.41 20.08
N SER A 111 17.25 -32.12 20.40
CA SER A 111 17.72 -31.65 21.72
C SER A 111 16.59 -31.60 22.76
N LYS A 112 16.42 -32.68 23.53
CA LYS A 112 15.43 -32.77 24.62
C LYS A 112 15.53 -31.61 25.61
N LYS A 113 16.74 -31.25 26.01
CA LYS A 113 16.99 -30.16 26.97
C LYS A 113 16.51 -28.78 26.48
N SER A 114 16.56 -28.51 25.17
CA SER A 114 16.17 -27.20 24.63
C SER A 114 14.68 -27.11 24.33
N ARG A 115 14.02 -28.22 23.97
CA ARG A 115 12.61 -28.26 23.55
C ARG A 115 11.59 -28.41 24.67
N ILE A 116 11.97 -28.91 25.85
CA ILE A 116 11.03 -29.07 26.99
C ILE A 116 10.31 -27.74 27.32
N GLY A 117 8.99 -27.82 27.47
CA GLY A 117 8.12 -26.69 27.81
C GLY A 117 7.85 -25.70 26.68
N TRP A 118 8.15 -26.06 25.43
CA TRP A 118 7.91 -25.23 24.24
C TRP A 118 6.89 -25.86 23.30
N ASP A 119 6.03 -25.02 22.75
CA ASP A 119 5.03 -25.38 21.76
C ASP A 119 5.68 -25.34 20.37
N LEU A 120 6.24 -26.49 19.96
CA LEU A 120 6.97 -26.62 18.70
C LEU A 120 6.05 -26.46 17.49
N GLU A 121 4.80 -26.89 17.60
CA GLU A 121 3.79 -26.69 16.56
C GLU A 121 3.64 -25.21 16.23
N LYS A 122 3.35 -24.37 17.23
CA LYS A 122 3.22 -22.92 17.04
C LYS A 122 4.46 -22.28 16.42
N LEU A 123 5.66 -22.68 16.85
CA LEU A 123 6.92 -22.18 16.30
C LEU A 123 7.12 -22.59 14.84
N PHE A 124 6.81 -23.84 14.51
CA PHE A 124 6.96 -24.42 13.18
C PHE A 124 5.96 -23.83 12.18
N ILE A 125 4.71 -23.61 12.61
CA ILE A 125 3.71 -22.86 11.83
C ILE A 125 4.22 -21.44 11.57
N ALA A 126 4.63 -20.71 12.60
CA ALA A 126 5.14 -19.35 12.44
C ALA A 126 6.38 -19.29 11.53
N LEU A 127 7.29 -20.27 11.58
CA LEU A 127 8.44 -20.33 10.67
C LEU A 127 8.02 -20.64 9.23
N GLY A 128 7.22 -21.68 9.03
CA GLY A 128 6.85 -22.18 7.70
C GLY A 128 5.76 -21.36 7.02
N SER A 129 5.04 -20.50 7.72
CA SER A 129 4.07 -19.57 7.12
C SER A 129 4.67 -18.24 6.67
N MET A 130 5.97 -17.99 6.90
CA MET A 130 6.64 -16.72 6.62
C MET A 130 6.93 -16.54 5.11
N ASN A 131 5.88 -16.43 4.30
CA ASN A 131 5.99 -16.20 2.86
C ASN A 131 6.04 -14.70 2.54
N THR A 132 7.25 -14.14 2.45
CA THR A 132 7.47 -12.72 2.15
C THR A 132 7.22 -12.35 0.69
N ALA A 133 7.10 -13.33 -0.20
CA ALA A 133 6.92 -13.14 -1.64
C ALA A 133 5.44 -13.27 -2.09
N ALA A 134 4.54 -13.61 -1.18
CA ALA A 134 3.11 -13.82 -1.47
C ALA A 134 2.43 -12.58 -2.07
N ILE A 135 2.95 -11.38 -1.76
CA ILE A 135 2.55 -10.13 -2.41
C ILE A 135 3.64 -9.78 -3.44
N SER A 136 3.38 -10.11 -4.70
CA SER A 136 4.24 -9.69 -5.81
C SER A 136 3.72 -8.38 -6.40
N ALA A 137 4.62 -7.42 -6.66
CA ALA A 137 4.21 -6.26 -7.45
C ALA A 137 4.01 -6.74 -8.88
N THR A 138 2.84 -6.48 -9.46
CA THR A 138 2.65 -6.63 -10.91
C THR A 138 3.49 -5.53 -11.59
N LEU A 139 4.75 -5.85 -11.89
CA LEU A 139 5.57 -5.03 -12.78
C LEU A 139 4.98 -5.15 -14.19
N PRO A 140 4.42 -4.08 -14.78
CA PRO A 140 3.85 -4.18 -16.10
C PRO A 140 4.98 -4.48 -17.10
N HIS A 141 4.82 -5.52 -17.92
CA HIS A 141 5.81 -5.91 -18.94
C HIS A 141 6.00 -4.86 -20.05
N HIS A 142 5.22 -3.77 -20.05
CA HIS A 142 5.26 -2.70 -21.06
C HIS A 142 5.26 -1.28 -20.46
N ILE A 143 6.10 -0.99 -19.47
CA ILE A 143 6.45 0.42 -19.21
C ILE A 143 7.68 0.77 -20.07
N HIS A 144 7.48 1.60 -21.10
CA HIS A 144 8.59 2.16 -21.88
C HIS A 144 9.62 2.82 -20.93
N ARG A 145 10.89 2.39 -21.00
CA ARG A 145 12.02 2.88 -20.18
C ARG A 145 12.14 4.41 -20.06
N ARG A 146 11.56 5.18 -20.99
CA ARG A 146 11.55 6.65 -20.96
C ARG A 146 10.66 7.23 -19.85
N PHE A 147 9.62 6.53 -19.39
CA PHE A 147 8.69 7.01 -18.34
C PHE A 147 9.13 6.64 -16.91
N MET A 148 10.03 5.68 -16.73
CA MET A 148 10.61 5.32 -15.43
C MET A 148 11.67 6.32 -14.94
N ARG A 149 12.12 7.26 -15.78
CA ARG A 149 13.18 8.21 -15.43
C ARG A 149 12.73 9.37 -14.54
N HIS A 150 11.42 9.60 -14.38
CA HIS A 150 10.91 10.78 -13.66
C HIS A 150 10.14 10.48 -12.36
N ASN A 151 9.70 9.24 -12.12
CA ASN A 151 9.04 8.87 -10.86
C ASN A 151 9.68 7.61 -10.27
N HIS A 152 10.43 7.79 -9.18
CA HIS A 152 10.85 6.69 -8.34
C HIS A 152 9.61 6.10 -7.65
N ILE A 153 8.98 5.10 -8.29
CA ILE A 153 7.94 4.31 -7.63
C ILE A 153 8.62 3.52 -6.50
N LEU A 154 8.51 4.04 -5.28
CA LEU A 154 9.06 3.41 -4.08
C LEU A 154 8.05 2.37 -3.58
N GLU A 155 8.45 1.09 -3.64
CA GLU A 155 7.67 0.03 -3.01
C GLU A 155 7.61 0.25 -1.49
N SER A 156 6.46 -0.06 -0.88
CA SER A 156 6.36 -0.07 0.58
C SER A 156 7.33 -1.10 1.18
N LYS A 157 8.05 -0.68 2.22
CA LYS A 157 8.90 -1.57 3.02
C LYS A 157 8.10 -2.51 3.93
N GLN A 158 6.83 -2.22 4.20
CA GLN A 158 5.95 -3.07 4.99
C GLN A 158 5.48 -4.32 4.21
N LYS A 159 5.63 -4.32 2.88
CA LYS A 159 5.18 -5.39 1.99
C LYS A 159 5.62 -6.81 2.39
N PRO A 160 6.90 -7.10 2.71
CA PRO A 160 7.29 -8.43 3.18
C PRO A 160 6.62 -8.85 4.49
N GLY A 161 6.45 -7.92 5.44
CA GLY A 161 5.79 -8.19 6.72
C GLY A 161 4.29 -8.40 6.57
N ALA A 162 3.62 -7.62 5.72
CA ALA A 162 2.23 -7.81 5.37
C ALA A 162 1.99 -9.15 4.65
N ALA A 163 2.87 -9.50 3.71
CA ALA A 163 2.82 -10.79 3.02
C ALA A 163 2.97 -11.97 3.99
N ALA A 164 3.93 -11.88 4.93
CA ALA A 164 4.15 -12.89 5.95
C ALA A 164 2.92 -13.06 6.85
N VAL A 165 2.40 -11.99 7.47
CA VAL A 165 1.28 -12.12 8.41
C VAL A 165 0.01 -12.62 7.71
N LEU A 166 -0.28 -12.16 6.49
CA LEU A 166 -1.47 -12.59 5.76
C LEU A 166 -1.35 -14.06 5.33
N SER A 167 -0.15 -14.53 5.01
CA SER A 167 0.09 -15.97 4.72
C SER A 167 -0.05 -16.84 5.97
N TRP A 168 0.35 -16.31 7.12
CA TRP A 168 0.15 -16.97 8.41
C TRP A 168 -1.33 -17.03 8.81
N VAL A 169 -2.08 -15.91 8.68
CA VAL A 169 -3.53 -15.89 8.97
C VAL A 169 -4.28 -16.87 8.09
N GLU A 170 -3.99 -16.90 6.78
CA GLU A 170 -4.58 -17.87 5.85
C GLU A 170 -4.40 -19.30 6.37
N TRP A 171 -3.15 -19.70 6.57
CA TRP A 171 -2.81 -21.07 6.90
C TRP A 171 -3.40 -21.50 8.25
N VAL A 172 -3.30 -20.64 9.27
CA VAL A 172 -3.88 -20.92 10.60
C VAL A 172 -5.40 -21.00 10.54
N SER A 173 -6.05 -20.13 9.76
CA SER A 173 -7.50 -20.14 9.64
C SER A 173 -8.06 -21.36 8.92
N GLU A 174 -7.32 -21.89 7.94
CA GLU A 174 -7.77 -23.03 7.15
C GLU A 174 -7.41 -24.38 7.80
N ASN A 175 -6.43 -24.42 8.73
CA ASN A 175 -5.91 -25.67 9.29
C ASN A 175 -5.99 -25.80 10.82
N HIS A 176 -6.05 -24.70 11.58
CA HIS A 176 -6.06 -24.73 13.05
C HIS A 176 -7.31 -24.16 13.69
N LEU A 177 -7.95 -23.16 13.08
CA LEU A 177 -9.15 -22.57 13.66
C LEU A 177 -10.38 -23.40 13.33
N SER A 178 -11.19 -23.70 14.35
CA SER A 178 -12.55 -24.19 14.14
C SER A 178 -13.38 -23.12 13.44
N PRO A 179 -14.15 -23.47 12.40
CA PRO A 179 -14.99 -22.50 11.73
C PRO A 179 -16.14 -22.05 12.67
N PRO A 180 -16.66 -20.81 12.50
CA PRO A 180 -17.87 -20.36 13.21
C PRO A 180 -19.08 -21.30 12.99
N GLU A 181 -20.05 -21.30 13.90
CA GLU A 181 -21.18 -22.27 13.94
C GLU A 181 -21.91 -22.49 12.60
N HIS A 182 -21.99 -21.46 11.75
CA HIS A 182 -22.71 -21.49 10.48
C HIS A 182 -21.79 -21.39 9.26
N CYS A 183 -20.51 -21.67 9.45
CA CYS A 183 -19.51 -21.70 8.41
C CYS A 183 -18.87 -23.09 8.37
N LEU A 184 -18.67 -23.61 7.16
CA LEU A 184 -17.91 -24.86 6.98
C LEU A 184 -16.40 -24.63 7.04
N ILE A 185 -15.94 -23.43 6.68
CA ILE A 185 -14.54 -23.00 6.71
C ILE A 185 -14.45 -21.59 7.30
N HIS A 186 -13.34 -21.31 7.96
CA HIS A 186 -13.07 -20.01 8.56
C HIS A 186 -12.96 -18.89 7.48
N PRO A 187 -13.68 -17.76 7.62
CA PRO A 187 -13.69 -16.69 6.61
C PRO A 187 -12.36 -15.94 6.48
N LEU A 188 -11.48 -16.01 7.49
CA LEU A 188 -10.17 -15.35 7.46
C LEU A 188 -9.27 -15.83 6.32
N GLY A 189 -9.41 -17.07 5.87
CA GLY A 189 -8.64 -17.60 4.72
C GLY A 189 -8.94 -16.79 3.46
N ALA A 190 -10.23 -16.64 3.15
CA ALA A 190 -10.70 -15.81 2.03
C ALA A 190 -10.32 -14.33 2.21
N TRP A 191 -10.48 -13.76 3.42
CA TRP A 191 -10.10 -12.37 3.69
C TRP A 191 -8.60 -12.12 3.47
N SER A 192 -7.74 -12.98 3.99
CA SER A 192 -6.29 -12.79 3.86
C SER A 192 -5.82 -12.85 2.40
N ARG A 193 -6.38 -13.77 1.59
CA ARG A 193 -6.13 -13.87 0.15
C ARG A 193 -6.65 -12.66 -0.62
N ASP A 194 -7.86 -12.22 -0.30
CA ASP A 194 -8.48 -11.03 -0.88
C ASP A 194 -7.63 -9.77 -0.66
N VAL A 195 -7.21 -9.54 0.60
CA VAL A 195 -6.35 -8.41 0.96
C VAL A 195 -5.03 -8.46 0.20
N ARG A 196 -4.37 -9.61 0.10
CA ARG A 196 -3.12 -9.73 -0.69
C ARG A 196 -3.32 -9.37 -2.16
N SER A 197 -4.45 -9.74 -2.76
CA SER A 197 -4.76 -9.39 -4.16
C SER A 197 -4.89 -7.87 -4.37
N CYS A 198 -5.37 -7.15 -3.35
CA CYS A 198 -5.52 -5.69 -3.34
C CYS A 198 -4.21 -4.93 -3.08
N LEU A 199 -3.16 -5.63 -2.61
CA LEU A 199 -1.87 -5.06 -2.23
C LEU A 199 -0.78 -5.21 -3.32
N THR A 200 -1.17 -5.46 -4.56
CA THR A 200 -0.26 -5.63 -5.71
C THR A 200 0.29 -4.33 -6.30
N THR A 201 -0.20 -3.18 -5.82
CA THR A 201 0.23 -1.85 -6.29
C THR A 201 1.72 -1.60 -6.02
N PRO A 202 2.47 -1.07 -7.00
CA PRO A 202 3.86 -0.70 -6.78
C PRO A 202 4.01 0.62 -6.01
N ASN A 203 2.95 1.44 -5.91
CA ASN A 203 2.97 2.69 -5.16
C ASN A 203 2.86 2.43 -3.65
N GLY A 204 3.92 2.73 -2.91
CA GLY A 204 3.97 2.58 -1.45
C GLY A 204 2.85 3.30 -0.70
N SER A 205 2.49 4.53 -1.08
CA SER A 205 1.43 5.28 -0.38
C SER A 205 0.04 4.62 -0.50
N THR A 206 -0.30 4.16 -1.70
CA THR A 206 -1.53 3.40 -1.96
C THR A 206 -1.50 2.05 -1.26
N PHE A 207 -0.34 1.37 -1.25
CA PHE A 207 -0.15 0.14 -0.51
C PHE A 207 -0.46 0.32 0.98
N GLU A 208 0.11 1.36 1.61
CA GLU A 208 -0.10 1.63 3.04
C GLU A 208 -1.56 1.96 3.37
N THR A 209 -2.22 2.71 2.48
CA THR A 209 -3.63 3.07 2.62
C THR A 209 -4.52 1.82 2.56
N ASN A 210 -4.34 0.99 1.53
CA ASN A 210 -5.09 -0.26 1.37
C ASN A 210 -4.84 -1.22 2.53
N LEU A 211 -3.60 -1.30 3.03
CA LEU A 211 -3.25 -2.15 4.16
C LEU A 211 -3.91 -1.67 5.46
N LYS A 212 -3.94 -0.35 5.69
CA LYS A 212 -4.66 0.23 6.83
C LYS A 212 -6.15 -0.06 6.75
N GLU A 213 -6.77 0.17 5.59
CA GLU A 213 -8.19 -0.14 5.37
C GLU A 213 -8.50 -1.63 5.63
N ALA A 214 -7.65 -2.53 5.14
CA ALA A 214 -7.82 -3.97 5.30
C ALA A 214 -7.95 -4.40 6.77
N PHE A 215 -7.12 -3.84 7.65
CA PHE A 215 -7.16 -4.12 9.09
C PHE A 215 -8.23 -3.30 9.82
N VAL A 216 -8.80 -2.26 9.24
CA VAL A 216 -10.01 -1.61 9.79
C VAL A 216 -11.27 -2.41 9.46
N HIS A 217 -11.34 -3.01 8.28
CA HIS A 217 -12.49 -3.78 7.79
C HIS A 217 -12.30 -5.30 7.88
N HIS A 218 -11.51 -5.77 8.86
CA HIS A 218 -11.26 -7.18 9.06
C HIS A 218 -12.51 -7.94 9.56
N PRO A 219 -12.61 -9.27 9.34
CA PRO A 219 -13.69 -10.07 9.90
C PRO A 219 -13.58 -10.13 11.43
N PRO A 220 -14.68 -10.02 12.20
CA PRO A 220 -14.64 -10.08 13.67
C PRO A 220 -13.92 -11.32 14.23
N THR A 221 -13.95 -12.42 13.49
CA THR A 221 -13.26 -13.67 13.85
C THR A 221 -11.73 -13.56 13.88
N LEU A 222 -11.13 -12.45 13.41
CA LEU A 222 -9.71 -12.17 13.62
C LEU A 222 -9.36 -12.05 15.11
N GLU A 223 -10.33 -11.69 15.96
CA GLU A 223 -10.16 -11.59 17.41
C GLU A 223 -9.73 -12.92 18.05
N CYS A 224 -10.10 -14.06 17.46
CA CYS A 224 -9.66 -15.39 17.88
C CYS A 224 -8.12 -15.56 17.83
N LEU A 225 -7.41 -14.68 17.11
CA LEU A 225 -5.95 -14.71 16.98
C LEU A 225 -5.23 -13.64 17.82
N VAL A 226 -5.93 -12.88 18.64
CA VAL A 226 -5.37 -11.80 19.50
C VAL A 226 -4.34 -12.30 20.51
N GLN A 227 -4.40 -13.58 20.87
CA GLN A 227 -3.38 -14.26 21.69
C GLN A 227 -1.97 -14.23 21.10
N PHE A 228 -1.86 -14.06 19.77
CA PHE A 228 -0.57 -13.90 19.09
C PHE A 228 -0.16 -12.42 19.09
N PRO A 229 1.01 -12.05 19.65
CA PRO A 229 1.33 -10.65 19.95
C PRO A 229 1.33 -9.68 18.75
N TRP A 230 1.55 -10.18 17.55
CA TRP A 230 1.54 -9.37 16.33
C TRP A 230 0.13 -8.97 15.87
N ILE A 231 -0.91 -9.77 16.15
CA ILE A 231 -2.27 -9.49 15.66
C ILE A 231 -2.84 -8.20 16.24
N PRO A 232 -2.79 -7.94 17.56
CA PRO A 232 -3.22 -6.65 18.11
C PRO A 232 -2.46 -5.47 17.52
N ARG A 233 -1.16 -5.65 17.24
CA ARG A 233 -0.31 -4.60 16.64
C ARG A 233 -0.78 -4.24 15.23
N TRP A 234 -1.21 -5.22 14.45
CA TRP A 234 -1.81 -5.03 13.13
C TRP A 234 -3.21 -4.44 13.17
N MET A 235 -4.04 -4.83 14.14
CA MET A 235 -5.36 -4.20 14.34
C MET A 235 -5.24 -2.70 14.65
N THR A 236 -4.15 -2.28 15.32
CA THR A 236 -3.83 -0.88 15.59
C THR A 236 -2.87 -0.25 14.58
N TYR A 237 -2.78 -0.81 13.36
CA TYR A 237 -1.77 -0.42 12.38
C TYR A 237 -1.83 1.08 12.03
N LYS A 238 -0.66 1.72 12.09
CA LYS A 238 -0.45 3.09 11.62
C LYS A 238 0.59 3.07 10.51
N SER A 239 0.30 3.76 9.42
CA SER A 239 1.24 3.93 8.31
C SER A 239 2.54 4.57 8.82
N PRO A 240 3.72 4.09 8.40
CA PRO A 240 4.99 4.58 8.91
C PRO A 240 5.24 6.04 8.49
N SER A 241 5.62 6.89 9.43
CA SER A 241 5.95 8.32 9.18
C SER A 241 7.25 8.51 8.38
N GLN A 242 8.14 7.51 8.39
CA GLN A 242 9.43 7.53 7.67
C GLN A 242 9.41 6.52 6.52
N VAL A 243 9.24 7.02 5.30
CA VAL A 243 9.08 6.18 4.09
C VAL A 243 10.43 5.68 3.53
N ASN A 244 11.58 6.26 3.94
CA ASN A 244 12.80 6.24 3.12
C ASN A 244 14.09 5.71 3.77
N ILE A 245 14.04 4.67 4.62
CA ILE A 245 15.27 3.95 5.03
C ILE A 245 15.34 2.60 4.30
N ASN A 246 16.37 2.42 3.47
CA ASN A 246 16.59 1.16 2.76
C ASN A 246 17.07 0.06 3.74
N ARG A 247 16.12 -0.65 4.37
CA ARG A 247 16.41 -1.75 5.30
C ARG A 247 16.12 -3.10 4.62
N PRO A 248 17.07 -4.05 4.61
CA PRO A 248 16.80 -5.39 4.10
C PRO A 248 15.95 -6.19 5.10
N TRP A 249 15.19 -7.17 4.60
CA TRP A 249 14.41 -8.09 5.44
C TRP A 249 15.32 -8.78 6.48
N PRO A 250 15.02 -8.70 7.79
CA PRO A 250 15.96 -9.11 8.84
C PRO A 250 16.34 -10.60 8.85
N LEU A 251 15.44 -11.51 8.48
CA LEU A 251 15.65 -12.95 8.63
C LEU A 251 15.90 -13.64 7.28
N GLN A 252 16.87 -14.55 7.23
CA GLN A 252 17.14 -15.34 6.02
C GLN A 252 17.55 -16.77 6.39
N ILE A 253 17.11 -17.73 5.59
CA ILE A 253 17.58 -19.12 5.66
C ILE A 253 18.83 -19.23 4.77
N VAL A 254 19.95 -19.69 5.35
CA VAL A 254 21.21 -19.89 4.62
C VAL A 254 21.84 -21.20 5.10
N ASN A 255 22.08 -22.12 4.19
CA ASN A 255 22.58 -23.47 4.47
C ASN A 255 21.72 -24.17 5.53
N GLU A 256 20.40 -24.18 5.34
CA GLU A 256 19.41 -24.78 6.25
C GLU A 256 19.40 -24.26 7.69
N LYS A 257 20.05 -23.11 7.94
CA LYS A 257 20.08 -22.43 9.24
C LYS A 257 19.46 -21.04 9.17
N LEU A 258 18.81 -20.65 10.26
CA LEU A 258 18.25 -19.31 10.39
C LEU A 258 19.35 -18.27 10.72
N LYS A 259 19.41 -17.19 9.95
CA LYS A 259 20.37 -16.09 10.14
C LYS A 259 19.66 -14.74 10.23
N LEU A 260 20.19 -13.87 11.08
CA LEU A 260 19.80 -12.46 11.17
C LEU A 260 20.76 -11.62 10.33
N ILE A 261 20.23 -10.77 9.45
CA ILE A 261 21.00 -9.74 8.77
C ILE A 261 21.24 -8.61 9.77
N VAL A 262 22.51 -8.24 9.95
CA VAL A 262 22.96 -7.24 10.90
C VAL A 262 23.97 -6.30 10.26
N ARG A 263 24.09 -5.09 10.79
CA ARG A 263 25.13 -4.15 10.39
C ARG A 263 26.49 -4.64 10.89
N SER A 264 27.53 -4.45 10.08
CA SER A 264 28.92 -4.64 10.45
C SER A 264 29.52 -3.33 10.97
N LYS A 265 30.74 -3.38 11.53
CA LYS A 265 31.48 -2.18 11.95
C LYS A 265 31.70 -1.19 10.79
N ASN A 266 31.92 -1.70 9.57
CA ASN A 266 32.16 -0.89 8.38
C ASN A 266 30.86 -0.44 7.68
N ASN A 267 29.73 -0.42 8.39
CA ASN A 267 28.40 -0.08 7.85
C ASN A 267 27.86 -1.07 6.77
N ALA A 268 28.65 -2.05 6.32
CA ALA A 268 28.19 -3.10 5.41
C ALA A 268 27.21 -4.08 6.10
N SER A 269 26.38 -4.77 5.33
CA SER A 269 25.49 -5.83 5.83
C SER A 269 26.25 -7.15 6.01
N ARG A 270 26.08 -7.81 7.16
CA ARG A 270 26.61 -9.16 7.43
C ARG A 270 25.52 -10.06 8.00
N LYS A 271 25.69 -11.38 7.90
CA LYS A 271 24.72 -12.36 8.44
C LYS A 271 25.28 -13.00 9.70
N THR A 272 24.50 -13.03 10.78
CA THR A 272 24.87 -13.73 12.03
C THR A 272 23.94 -14.92 12.24
N SER A 273 24.50 -16.07 12.66
CA SER A 273 23.68 -17.25 12.96
C SER A 273 22.83 -17.00 14.20
N ILE A 274 21.56 -17.39 14.11
CA ILE A 274 20.64 -17.43 15.25
C ILE A 274 20.80 -18.80 15.92
N PRO A 275 20.97 -18.86 17.25
CA PRO A 275 21.03 -20.14 17.96
C PRO A 275 19.72 -20.93 17.82
N ASP A 276 19.81 -22.26 17.86
CA ASP A 276 18.65 -23.17 17.87
C ASP A 276 17.99 -23.18 19.27
N ASN A 277 17.47 -22.01 19.67
CA ASN A 277 16.86 -21.75 20.97
C ASN A 277 15.41 -21.25 20.75
N PRO A 278 14.40 -22.00 21.22
CA PRO A 278 12.99 -21.64 21.06
C PRO A 278 12.61 -20.25 21.57
N ALA A 279 13.23 -19.79 22.66
CA ALA A 279 12.95 -18.45 23.21
C ALA A 279 13.35 -17.33 22.25
N LEU A 280 14.49 -17.50 21.57
CA LEU A 280 14.96 -16.54 20.58
C LEU A 280 14.12 -16.61 19.30
N TRP A 281 13.71 -17.82 18.89
CA TRP A 281 12.83 -17.99 17.75
C TRP A 281 11.47 -17.35 18.00
N ALA A 282 10.85 -17.62 19.15
CA ALA A 282 9.58 -17.02 19.55
C ALA A 282 9.62 -15.49 19.51
N LEU A 283 10.67 -14.89 20.09
CA LEU A 283 10.87 -13.45 20.09
C LEU A 283 11.02 -12.89 18.67
N LEU A 284 11.93 -13.46 17.87
CA LEU A 284 12.22 -12.96 16.53
C LEU A 284 11.03 -13.14 15.58
N LEU A 285 10.29 -14.24 15.72
CA LEU A 285 9.05 -14.48 14.98
C LEU A 285 7.98 -13.47 15.38
N SER A 286 7.78 -13.22 16.67
CA SER A 286 6.83 -12.19 17.11
C SER A 286 7.18 -10.81 16.54
N TYR A 287 8.48 -10.47 16.53
CA TYR A 287 8.97 -9.20 16.02
C TYR A 287 8.84 -9.07 14.50
N ILE A 288 9.19 -10.12 13.74
CA ILE A 288 9.18 -10.08 12.27
C ILE A 288 7.75 -10.06 11.72
N TYR A 289 6.81 -10.72 12.41
CA TYR A 289 5.39 -10.66 12.06
C TYR A 289 4.74 -9.35 12.46
N SER A 290 5.36 -8.54 13.32
CA SER A 290 4.78 -7.26 13.74
C SER A 290 4.96 -6.17 12.68
N PRO A 291 4.04 -5.19 12.57
CA PRO A 291 4.21 -4.07 11.65
C PRO A 291 5.45 -3.25 12.03
N MET A 292 6.13 -2.69 11.04
CA MET A 292 7.34 -1.89 11.19
C MET A 292 7.12 -0.65 12.07
N SER A 293 5.90 -0.09 12.05
CA SER A 293 5.51 1.04 12.88
C SER A 293 5.30 0.69 14.36
N SER A 294 5.21 -0.60 14.71
CA SER A 294 5.11 -1.03 16.11
C SER A 294 6.45 -0.96 16.84
N GLU A 295 6.41 -0.94 18.17
CA GLU A 295 7.61 -1.02 19.01
C GLU A 295 8.43 -2.29 18.71
N ALA A 296 7.79 -3.45 18.59
CA ALA A 296 8.47 -4.72 18.29
C ALA A 296 9.18 -4.70 16.91
N GLY A 297 8.50 -4.18 15.89
CA GLY A 297 9.09 -3.98 14.57
C GLY A 297 10.30 -3.04 14.65
N ASN A 298 10.15 -1.89 15.31
CA ASN A 298 11.23 -0.94 15.52
C ASN A 298 12.41 -1.55 16.27
N LEU A 299 12.17 -2.34 17.32
CA LEU A 299 13.20 -3.03 18.08
C LEU A 299 13.95 -4.06 17.22
N LEU A 300 13.28 -4.78 16.32
CA LEU A 300 13.94 -5.72 15.41
C LEU A 300 14.93 -5.01 14.47
N TYR A 301 14.49 -3.92 13.86
CA TYR A 301 15.37 -3.14 12.98
C TYR A 301 16.46 -2.40 13.77
N ALA A 302 16.18 -1.97 15.01
CA ALA A 302 17.18 -1.44 15.91
C ALA A 302 18.22 -2.50 16.30
N LEU A 303 17.81 -3.75 16.54
CA LEU A 303 18.72 -4.88 16.78
C LEU A 303 19.60 -5.15 15.56
N GLN A 304 19.02 -5.15 14.35
CA GLN A 304 19.76 -5.28 13.10
C GLN A 304 20.83 -4.19 12.95
N TYR A 305 20.49 -2.93 13.24
CA TYR A 305 21.39 -1.79 13.04
C TYR A 305 22.47 -1.67 14.12
N ASN A 306 22.11 -1.94 15.37
CA ASN A 306 23.00 -1.77 16.53
C ASN A 306 23.75 -3.04 16.91
N TRP A 307 23.62 -4.13 16.14
CA TRP A 307 24.23 -5.41 16.49
C TRP A 307 25.73 -5.33 16.76
N THR A 308 26.48 -4.55 15.98
CA THR A 308 27.93 -4.36 16.15
C THR A 308 28.32 -3.04 16.80
N ASN A 309 27.35 -2.19 17.15
CA ASN A 309 27.66 -0.88 17.66
C ASN A 309 28.30 -0.99 19.06
N THR A 310 29.51 -0.47 19.18
CA THR A 310 30.29 -0.44 20.42
C THR A 310 30.23 0.93 21.10
N GLU A 311 29.73 1.96 20.42
CA GLU A 311 29.82 3.34 20.83
C GLU A 311 28.50 3.84 21.41
N SER A 312 28.52 4.20 22.68
CA SER A 312 27.48 4.99 23.36
C SER A 312 27.71 6.50 23.21
N THR A 313 28.49 6.93 22.22
CA THR A 313 28.79 8.34 21.99
C THR A 313 27.93 8.86 20.86
N VAL A 314 26.97 9.72 21.22
CA VAL A 314 26.22 10.56 20.28
C VAL A 314 27.24 11.26 19.38
N SER A 315 27.22 10.98 18.07
CA SER A 315 28.15 11.60 17.12
C SER A 315 28.02 13.12 17.20
N SER A 316 29.06 13.82 17.67
CA SER A 316 29.04 15.28 17.69
C SER A 316 29.04 15.81 16.25
N ILE A 317 28.09 16.68 15.91
CA ILE A 317 28.02 17.35 14.60
C ILE A 317 29.35 18.10 14.37
N SER A 318 29.94 17.96 13.20
CA SER A 318 31.24 18.58 12.89
C SER A 318 31.15 20.11 12.91
N SER A 319 32.21 20.78 13.35
CA SER A 319 32.27 22.25 13.46
C SER A 319 31.92 23.01 12.16
N PRO A 320 32.33 22.56 10.94
CA PRO A 320 31.92 23.21 9.70
C PRO A 320 30.42 23.15 9.42
N ILE A 321 29.78 22.00 9.70
CA ILE A 321 28.32 21.84 9.54
C ILE A 321 27.57 22.70 10.57
N LYS A 322 28.09 22.81 11.80
CA LYS A 322 27.50 23.69 12.81
C LYS A 322 27.52 25.14 12.37
N ARG A 323 28.64 25.62 11.82
CA ARG A 323 28.77 27.01 11.32
C ARG A 323 27.86 27.28 10.13
N SER A 324 27.76 26.36 9.17
CA SER A 324 26.89 26.56 8.00
C SER A 324 25.41 26.56 8.33
N ILE A 325 24.97 25.73 9.29
CA ILE A 325 23.59 25.77 9.79
C ILE A 325 23.32 27.08 10.55
N GLN A 326 24.29 27.57 11.32
CA GLN A 326 24.18 28.87 11.98
C GLN A 326 24.07 30.02 10.97
N PHE A 327 24.87 29.98 9.91
CA PHE A 327 24.80 30.97 8.82
C PHE A 327 23.46 30.93 8.09
N LEU A 328 22.96 29.73 7.76
CA LEU A 328 21.62 29.55 7.19
C LEU A 328 20.54 30.18 8.06
N ARG A 329 20.60 29.94 9.38
CA ARG A 329 19.66 30.54 10.31
C ARG A 329 19.75 32.07 10.33
N GLN A 330 20.96 32.64 10.33
CA GLN A 330 21.14 34.09 10.27
C GLN A 330 20.53 34.72 9.01
N VAL A 331 20.63 34.06 7.86
CA VAL A 331 20.04 34.55 6.60
C VAL A 331 18.52 34.48 6.63
N ILE A 332 17.96 33.41 7.20
CA ILE A 332 16.51 33.27 7.40
C ILE A 332 16.00 34.37 8.34
N ASP A 333 16.64 34.51 9.51
CA ASP A 333 16.26 35.50 10.53
C ASP A 333 16.41 36.94 9.98
N GLY A 334 17.39 37.20 9.12
CA GLY A 334 17.61 38.50 8.46
C GLY A 334 16.64 38.84 7.34
N ASN A 335 15.85 37.88 6.85
CA ASN A 335 14.85 38.06 5.79
C ASN A 335 13.49 37.49 6.22
N SER A 336 13.12 37.67 7.49
CA SER A 336 11.91 37.09 8.10
C SER A 336 10.59 37.61 7.50
N ASP A 337 10.64 38.66 6.69
CA ASP A 337 9.52 39.22 5.94
C ASP A 337 9.22 38.45 4.63
N ARG A 338 10.20 37.70 4.12
CA ARG A 338 10.12 36.99 2.82
C ARG A 338 10.50 35.52 2.87
N ILE A 339 11.15 35.07 3.95
CA ILE A 339 11.50 33.66 4.16
C ILE A 339 10.72 33.12 5.35
N PHE A 340 9.98 32.03 5.13
CA PHE A 340 9.19 31.35 6.16
C PHE A 340 9.56 29.87 6.22
N VAL A 341 9.61 29.30 7.43
CA VAL A 341 9.99 27.89 7.64
C VAL A 341 8.83 27.15 8.27
N HIS A 342 8.46 26.00 7.69
CA HIS A 342 7.46 25.09 8.24
C HIS A 342 7.93 23.64 8.06
N ASP A 343 8.16 22.96 9.18
CA ASP A 343 8.73 21.60 9.23
C ASP A 343 10.01 21.43 8.37
N GLN A 344 9.87 20.77 7.21
CA GLN A 344 10.95 20.47 6.27
C GLN A 344 10.97 21.39 5.04
N TYR A 345 10.08 22.38 4.99
CA TYR A 345 9.87 23.28 3.87
C TYR A 345 10.28 24.72 4.24
N MET A 346 10.94 25.38 3.30
CA MET A 346 11.25 26.81 3.36
C MET A 346 10.52 27.49 2.21
N LEU A 347 9.68 28.48 2.54
CA LEU A 347 9.02 29.36 1.58
C LEU A 347 9.89 30.59 1.37
N VAL A 348 10.06 30.99 0.11
CA VAL A 348 10.74 32.22 -0.30
C VAL A 348 9.81 33.02 -1.20
N ILE A 349 9.58 34.28 -0.85
CA ILE A 349 8.86 35.24 -1.68
C ILE A 349 9.88 36.04 -2.48
N GLY A 350 9.91 35.84 -3.80
CA GLY A 350 10.80 36.53 -4.72
C GLY A 350 10.44 38.00 -4.91
N ARG A 351 11.40 38.78 -5.43
CA ARG A 351 11.26 40.23 -5.67
C ARG A 351 10.12 40.56 -6.65
N LEU A 352 9.83 39.69 -7.63
CA LEU A 352 8.70 39.86 -8.55
C LEU A 352 7.34 39.43 -7.96
N GLY A 353 7.34 38.80 -6.78
CA GLY A 353 6.13 38.32 -6.09
C GLY A 353 5.82 36.84 -6.28
N HIS A 354 6.74 36.06 -6.86
CA HIS A 354 6.60 34.61 -6.98
C HIS A 354 6.92 33.89 -5.67
N PHE A 355 6.19 32.80 -5.40
CA PHE A 355 6.38 31.99 -4.20
C PHE A 355 7.16 30.74 -4.58
N PHE A 356 8.26 30.49 -3.89
CA PHE A 356 9.13 29.34 -4.09
C PHE A 356 9.23 28.50 -2.82
N GLU A 357 9.23 27.19 -2.99
CA GLU A 357 9.38 26.23 -1.91
C GLU A 357 10.66 25.44 -2.09
N ILE A 358 11.43 25.34 -1.01
CA ILE A 358 12.69 24.60 -0.93
C ILE A 358 12.57 23.51 0.13
N LYS A 359 13.02 22.31 -0.22
CA LYS A 359 13.08 21.16 0.68
C LYS A 359 14.42 20.43 0.53
N VAL A 360 15.00 19.99 1.65
CA VAL A 360 16.20 19.14 1.61
C VAL A 360 15.84 17.76 1.04
N GLY A 361 16.54 17.32 -0.01
CA GLY A 361 16.19 16.11 -0.76
C GLY A 361 17.08 15.90 -1.98
N ARG A 362 16.78 14.92 -2.84
CA ARG A 362 17.49 14.79 -4.13
C ARG A 362 16.71 15.53 -5.21
N GLY A 363 17.21 16.70 -5.60
CA GLY A 363 16.62 17.52 -6.66
C GLY A 363 17.19 17.26 -8.05
N ALA A 364 16.89 18.19 -8.97
CA ALA A 364 17.38 18.15 -10.34
C ALA A 364 18.91 18.03 -10.38
N HIS A 365 19.42 17.21 -11.31
CA HIS A 365 20.86 16.92 -11.47
C HIS A 365 21.58 16.40 -10.21
N GLY A 366 20.84 15.90 -9.21
CA GLY A 366 21.42 15.34 -7.99
C GLY A 366 21.73 16.37 -6.89
N ALA A 367 21.23 17.60 -7.01
CA ALA A 367 21.34 18.63 -5.98
C ALA A 367 20.76 18.14 -4.62
N PRO A 368 21.31 18.60 -3.48
CA PRO A 368 20.86 18.18 -2.15
C PRO A 368 19.57 18.87 -1.67
N PHE A 369 18.85 19.56 -2.57
CA PHE A 369 17.59 20.23 -2.32
C PHE A 369 16.68 20.14 -3.54
N ILE A 370 15.37 20.24 -3.32
CA ILE A 370 14.31 20.32 -4.33
C ILE A 370 13.73 21.74 -4.28
N ILE A 371 13.58 22.38 -5.44
CA ILE A 371 13.01 23.72 -5.58
C ILE A 371 11.75 23.62 -6.43
N ASN A 372 10.64 24.12 -5.92
CA ASN A 372 9.38 24.21 -6.64
C ASN A 372 8.85 25.64 -6.59
N SER A 373 8.29 26.16 -7.68
CA SER A 373 7.47 27.37 -7.62
C SER A 373 6.00 26.99 -7.38
N ILE A 374 5.31 27.75 -6.54
CA ILE A 374 3.92 27.50 -6.16
C ILE A 374 3.00 28.18 -7.18
N ASP A 375 2.27 27.37 -7.95
CA ASP A 375 1.31 27.85 -8.95
C ASP A 375 -0.10 28.05 -8.35
N SER A 376 -0.47 27.22 -7.36
CA SER A 376 -1.73 27.33 -6.62
C SER A 376 -1.62 26.65 -5.26
N LEU A 377 -2.36 27.14 -4.26
CA LEU A 377 -2.50 26.52 -2.94
C LEU A 377 -3.80 25.70 -2.81
N GLU A 378 -4.79 25.93 -3.67
CA GLU A 378 -6.12 25.30 -3.60
C GLU A 378 -6.70 24.97 -5.00
N PRO A 379 -6.55 23.74 -5.52
CA PRO A 379 -5.72 22.65 -4.98
C PRO A 379 -4.23 22.96 -5.14
N ARG A 380 -3.42 22.48 -4.20
CA ARG A 380 -1.96 22.69 -4.22
C ARG A 380 -1.34 22.18 -5.52
N SER A 381 -0.65 23.06 -6.25
CA SER A 381 0.09 22.73 -7.47
C SER A 381 1.38 23.52 -7.53
N SER A 382 2.47 22.86 -7.95
CA SER A 382 3.78 23.46 -8.03
C SER A 382 4.57 22.98 -9.23
N THR A 383 5.40 23.85 -9.79
CA THR A 383 6.28 23.57 -10.92
C THR A 383 7.74 23.43 -10.45
N PRO A 384 8.42 22.31 -10.74
CA PRO A 384 9.81 22.13 -10.32
C PRO A 384 10.74 23.07 -11.09
N LEU A 385 11.67 23.71 -10.37
CA LEU A 385 12.69 24.59 -10.92
C LEU A 385 14.08 23.99 -10.78
N CYS A 386 14.93 24.27 -11.76
CA CYS A 386 16.31 23.78 -11.78
C CYS A 386 17.27 24.97 -11.64
N ILE A 387 17.67 25.27 -10.41
CA ILE A 387 18.76 26.20 -10.08
C ILE A 387 19.98 25.33 -9.78
N TYR A 388 20.61 24.82 -10.83
CA TYR A 388 21.81 23.99 -10.72
C TYR A 388 22.98 24.70 -11.37
N ASP A 389 24.02 24.98 -10.58
CA ASP A 389 25.34 25.32 -11.09
C ASP A 389 26.22 24.06 -11.05
N SER A 390 26.97 23.82 -12.12
CA SER A 390 27.92 22.70 -12.25
C SER A 390 29.05 22.70 -11.21
N SER A 391 29.16 23.78 -10.42
CA SER A 391 30.16 24.02 -9.38
C SER A 391 29.83 23.48 -7.98
N PHE A 392 28.67 22.83 -7.77
CA PHE A 392 28.33 22.26 -6.45
C PHE A 392 29.22 21.05 -6.10
N HIS A 393 30.42 21.34 -5.60
CA HIS A 393 31.34 20.33 -5.09
C HIS A 393 30.82 19.75 -3.77
N SER A 394 31.03 18.45 -3.56
CA SER A 394 30.72 17.74 -2.30
C SER A 394 31.43 18.29 -1.04
N SER A 395 32.27 19.32 -1.19
CA SER A 395 33.04 19.97 -0.13
C SER A 395 32.33 21.14 0.54
N VAL A 396 31.30 21.74 -0.07
CA VAL A 396 30.57 22.86 0.52
C VAL A 396 29.52 22.33 1.52
N PRO A 397 29.50 22.82 2.78
CA PRO A 397 28.48 22.42 3.74
C PRO A 397 27.06 22.75 3.27
N LEU A 398 26.12 21.85 3.57
CA LEU A 398 24.72 21.95 3.11
C LEU A 398 24.05 23.30 3.44
N GLY A 399 24.33 23.87 4.62
CA GLY A 399 23.76 25.16 5.02
C GLY A 399 24.12 26.28 4.06
N ASP A 400 25.39 26.36 3.66
CA ASP A 400 25.89 27.40 2.76
C ASP A 400 25.30 27.24 1.36
N THR A 401 25.12 26.00 0.91
CA THR A 401 24.49 25.71 -0.39
C THR A 401 23.02 26.15 -0.42
N ILE A 402 22.26 25.90 0.66
CA ILE A 402 20.87 26.34 0.76
C ILE A 402 20.80 27.87 0.81
N VAL A 403 21.71 28.53 1.53
CA VAL A 403 21.79 30.00 1.56
C VAL A 403 21.94 30.59 0.17
N SER A 404 22.85 30.07 -0.66
CA SER A 404 23.05 30.56 -2.02
C SER A 404 21.75 30.51 -2.84
N VAL A 405 20.97 29.43 -2.71
CA VAL A 405 19.68 29.29 -3.39
C VAL A 405 18.63 30.24 -2.82
N LEU A 406 18.55 30.40 -1.50
CA LEU A 406 17.63 31.34 -0.85
C LEU A 406 17.86 32.77 -1.36
N LEU A 407 19.12 33.22 -1.38
CA LEU A 407 19.49 34.54 -1.86
C LEU A 407 19.20 34.72 -3.36
N ALA A 408 19.45 33.68 -4.16
CA ALA A 408 19.15 33.69 -5.60
C ALA A 408 17.64 33.84 -5.87
N LEU A 409 16.79 33.19 -5.08
CA LEU A 409 15.33 33.28 -5.22
C LEU A 409 14.74 34.57 -4.64
N LEU A 410 15.35 35.15 -3.60
CA LEU A 410 14.95 36.45 -3.07
C LEU A 410 15.07 37.57 -4.12
N ASP A 411 16.09 37.51 -4.98
CA ASP A 411 16.26 38.39 -6.15
C ASP A 411 16.03 37.63 -7.46
N ASP A 412 14.86 37.00 -7.58
CA ASP A 412 14.43 36.22 -8.74
C ASP A 412 14.60 36.95 -10.08
N VAL A 413 14.35 38.26 -10.13
CA VAL A 413 14.50 39.08 -11.34
C VAL A 413 15.96 39.15 -11.80
N LYS A 414 16.90 39.50 -10.91
CA LYS A 414 18.31 39.62 -11.31
C LYS A 414 18.90 38.24 -11.59
N THR A 415 18.60 37.27 -10.75
CA THR A 415 19.04 35.88 -10.93
C THR A 415 18.54 35.26 -12.24
N SER A 416 17.40 35.71 -12.76
CA SER A 416 16.87 35.23 -14.05
C SER A 416 17.78 35.54 -15.25
N THR A 417 18.74 36.46 -15.15
CA THR A 417 19.71 36.69 -16.23
C THR A 417 20.70 35.53 -16.38
N GLU A 418 20.97 34.81 -15.29
CA GLU A 418 21.94 33.73 -15.24
C GLU A 418 21.27 32.35 -15.29
N ILE A 419 20.00 32.25 -14.85
CA ILE A 419 19.26 31.00 -14.76
C ILE A 419 18.10 30.96 -15.76
N ASP A 420 18.32 30.27 -16.88
CA ASP A 420 17.34 30.09 -17.97
C ASP A 420 16.04 29.41 -17.51
N SER A 421 16.11 28.43 -16.60
CA SER A 421 14.92 27.74 -16.09
C SER A 421 14.00 28.67 -15.28
N LEU A 422 14.60 29.58 -14.51
CA LEU A 422 13.90 30.59 -13.72
C LEU A 422 13.32 31.66 -14.65
N GLN A 423 14.11 32.17 -15.59
CA GLN A 423 13.66 33.17 -16.57
C GLN A 423 12.45 32.67 -17.38
N LYS A 424 12.53 31.45 -17.90
CA LYS A 424 11.42 30.82 -18.64
C LYS A 424 10.17 30.72 -17.79
N TYR A 425 10.30 30.31 -16.53
CA TYR A 425 9.16 30.21 -15.63
C TYR A 425 8.49 31.57 -15.39
N LEU A 426 9.27 32.60 -15.01
CA LEU A 426 8.78 33.96 -14.77
C LEU A 426 8.09 34.56 -16.01
N CYS A 427 8.55 34.24 -17.22
CA CYS A 427 7.90 34.68 -18.47
C CYS A 427 6.55 34.01 -18.74
N HIS A 428 6.33 32.78 -18.25
CA HIS A 428 5.14 31.98 -18.58
C HIS A 428 4.04 32.05 -17.51
N HIS A 429 4.41 32.31 -16.26
CA HIS A 429 3.50 32.30 -15.12
C HIS A 429 3.44 33.67 -14.45
N PRO A 430 2.25 34.20 -14.13
CA PRO A 430 2.14 35.39 -13.30
C PRO A 430 2.39 35.05 -11.81
N PRO A 431 2.60 36.06 -10.94
CA PRO A 431 2.68 35.86 -9.50
C PRO A 431 1.42 35.18 -8.91
N LEU A 432 1.56 34.54 -7.75
CA LEU A 432 0.51 33.72 -7.14
C LEU A 432 -0.79 34.54 -6.92
N GLY A 433 -1.92 33.98 -7.34
CA GLY A 433 -3.25 34.61 -7.22
C GLY A 433 -3.60 35.60 -8.33
N PHE A 434 -2.68 35.92 -9.24
CA PHE A 434 -2.97 36.77 -10.39
C PHE A 434 -3.58 35.98 -11.55
N PRO A 435 -4.47 36.60 -12.36
CA PRO A 435 -5.04 35.96 -13.54
C PRO A 435 -3.97 35.70 -14.62
N HIS A 436 -4.27 34.80 -15.56
CA HIS A 436 -3.36 34.47 -16.67
C HIS A 436 -2.95 35.67 -17.55
N LEU A 437 -3.75 36.74 -17.58
CA LEU A 437 -3.47 37.99 -18.28
C LEU A 437 -3.75 39.15 -17.33
N LEU A 438 -2.73 39.95 -17.02
CA LEU A 438 -2.84 41.07 -16.09
C LEU A 438 -3.41 42.30 -16.80
N HIS A 439 -4.44 42.89 -16.21
CA HIS A 439 -4.97 44.21 -16.59
C HIS A 439 -4.22 45.35 -15.89
N GLU A 440 -4.37 46.58 -16.36
CA GLU A 440 -3.67 47.75 -15.81
C GLU A 440 -3.87 47.94 -14.30
N GLY A 441 -5.04 47.57 -13.75
CA GLY A 441 -5.29 47.57 -12.31
C GLY A 441 -4.38 46.62 -11.54
N HIS A 442 -4.17 45.40 -12.05
CA HIS A 442 -3.30 44.40 -11.42
C HIS A 442 -1.82 44.83 -11.40
N LEU A 443 -1.38 45.59 -12.41
CA LEU A 443 0.00 46.06 -12.47
C LEU A 443 0.34 47.06 -11.36
N ARG A 444 -0.66 47.71 -10.75
CA ARG A 444 -0.47 48.62 -9.60
C ARG A 444 -0.13 47.87 -8.31
N LEU A 445 -0.49 46.60 -8.21
CA LEU A 445 -0.17 45.73 -7.07
C LEU A 445 1.25 45.16 -7.13
N LEU A 446 1.93 45.28 -8.28
CA LEU A 446 3.31 44.86 -8.47
C LEU A 446 4.25 46.05 -8.34
N ASN A 447 5.49 45.78 -7.92
CA ASN A 447 6.51 46.81 -7.87
C ASN A 447 6.89 47.27 -9.30
N ALA A 448 6.60 48.53 -9.61
CA ALA A 448 6.80 49.10 -10.94
C ALA A 448 8.27 49.13 -11.40
N SER A 449 9.23 49.35 -10.49
CA SER A 449 10.66 49.35 -10.84
C SER A 449 11.14 47.94 -11.16
N THR A 450 10.72 46.95 -10.36
CA THR A 450 11.04 45.54 -10.56
C THR A 450 10.46 45.01 -11.88
N LEU A 451 9.21 45.35 -12.19
CA LEU A 451 8.57 44.94 -13.44
C LEU A 451 9.25 45.57 -14.67
N THR A 452 9.72 46.81 -14.55
CA THR A 452 10.44 47.50 -15.64
C THR A 452 11.81 46.88 -15.89
N GLU A 453 12.54 46.56 -14.83
CA GLU A 453 13.82 45.85 -14.90
C GLU A 453 13.65 44.46 -15.54
N PHE A 454 12.64 43.70 -15.12
CA PHE A 454 12.35 42.39 -15.71
C PHE A 454 11.99 42.48 -17.21
N LYS A 455 11.20 43.49 -17.62
CA LYS A 455 10.91 43.73 -19.05
C LYS A 455 12.18 44.00 -19.86
N GLN A 456 13.12 44.76 -19.32
CA GLN A 456 14.39 45.04 -20.00
C GLN A 456 15.22 43.76 -20.17
N ILE A 457 15.29 42.92 -19.15
CA ILE A 457 15.99 41.62 -19.18
C ILE A 457 15.38 40.69 -20.24
N VAL A 458 14.06 40.59 -20.28
CA VAL A 458 13.35 39.74 -21.25
C VAL A 458 13.50 40.25 -22.68
N ASN A 459 13.42 41.57 -22.90
CA ASN A 459 13.60 42.17 -24.23
C ASN A 459 15.01 42.00 -24.81
N GLN A 460 16.02 41.83 -23.96
CA GLN A 460 17.38 41.51 -24.39
C GLN A 460 17.55 40.04 -24.81
N SER A 461 16.62 39.16 -24.39
CA SER A 461 16.63 37.72 -24.64
C SER A 461 15.76 37.39 -25.85
N ARG A 462 16.38 37.15 -27.03
CA ARG A 462 15.72 37.04 -28.36
C ARG A 462 14.56 36.03 -28.51
N ASP A 463 14.29 35.17 -27.52
CA ASP A 463 13.34 34.04 -27.62
C ASP A 463 12.31 33.99 -26.46
N SER A 464 12.27 35.03 -25.62
CA SER A 464 11.45 35.07 -24.41
C SER A 464 10.47 36.25 -24.46
N ARG A 465 9.18 35.98 -24.25
CA ARG A 465 8.14 37.02 -24.08
C ARG A 465 7.35 36.78 -22.80
N ILE A 466 6.95 37.86 -22.13
CA ILE A 466 6.12 37.79 -20.93
C ILE A 466 4.68 37.50 -21.35
N ARG A 467 4.22 36.26 -21.17
CA ARG A 467 2.92 35.78 -21.69
C ARG A 467 1.71 36.32 -20.95
N TRP A 468 1.91 36.73 -19.70
CA TRP A 468 0.84 37.22 -18.84
C TRP A 468 0.68 38.75 -18.88
N LEU A 469 1.49 39.45 -19.69
CA LEU A 469 1.38 40.89 -19.92
C LEU A 469 0.81 41.17 -21.32
N LYS A 470 -0.18 42.07 -21.42
CA LYS A 470 -0.75 42.46 -22.72
C LYS A 470 0.23 43.36 -23.47
N GLU A 471 0.53 43.01 -24.71
CA GLU A 471 1.41 43.78 -25.60
C GLU A 471 0.66 45.02 -26.14
N SER A 472 1.32 46.18 -26.14
CA SER A 472 0.77 47.39 -26.77
C SER A 472 0.60 47.14 -28.27
N SER A 473 -0.54 47.54 -28.83
CA SER A 473 -1.01 47.23 -30.20
C SER A 473 -0.22 47.86 -31.36
N ARG A 474 1.11 47.92 -31.28
CA ARG A 474 1.98 48.32 -32.38
C ARG A 474 2.89 47.15 -32.71
N GLU A 475 2.80 46.70 -33.96
CA GLU A 475 3.51 45.57 -34.57
C GLU A 475 2.79 44.22 -34.42
N ASN A 476 1.77 43.99 -35.27
CA ASN A 476 1.58 42.71 -35.97
C ASN A 476 0.38 42.82 -36.94
N GLY A 477 0.62 43.54 -38.04
CA GLY A 477 -0.25 43.51 -39.23
C GLY A 477 0.05 42.35 -40.19
N ASN A 478 1.14 41.59 -40.00
CA ASN A 478 1.71 40.75 -41.05
C ASN A 478 2.11 39.32 -40.61
N GLU A 479 1.28 38.62 -39.83
CA GLU A 479 1.54 37.20 -39.49
C GLU A 479 0.43 36.21 -39.90
N PHE A 480 -0.46 36.60 -40.83
CA PHE A 480 -1.51 35.69 -41.34
C PHE A 480 -1.33 35.19 -42.78
N GLU A 481 -0.27 35.58 -43.51
CA GLU A 481 -0.15 35.26 -44.94
C GLU A 481 1.02 34.36 -45.38
N GLN A 482 1.82 33.78 -44.48
CA GLN A 482 2.93 32.91 -44.91
C GLN A 482 2.98 31.54 -44.23
N ILE A 483 1.92 30.73 -44.31
CA ILE A 483 2.07 29.26 -44.36
C ILE A 483 1.00 28.64 -45.27
N GLN A 484 1.03 28.98 -46.57
CA GLN A 484 0.51 28.11 -47.63
C GLN A 484 1.70 27.44 -48.31
N GLY A 485 1.98 26.18 -47.95
CA GLY A 485 3.04 25.39 -48.59
C GLY A 485 3.42 24.12 -47.84
N GLN A 486 2.69 23.04 -48.10
CA GLN A 486 3.09 21.62 -48.02
C GLN A 486 3.72 21.07 -46.72
N ASN A 487 2.95 20.26 -45.98
CA ASN A 487 3.16 18.80 -45.84
C ASN A 487 2.47 18.28 -44.57
N MET A 488 1.43 17.45 -44.76
CA MET A 488 0.83 16.49 -43.80
C MET A 488 0.40 16.95 -42.38
N MET A 489 0.76 18.14 -41.92
CA MET A 489 0.44 18.63 -40.57
C MET A 489 -1.03 19.01 -40.38
N HIS A 490 -1.73 19.41 -41.45
CA HIS A 490 -3.17 19.60 -41.39
C HIS A 490 -3.91 18.27 -41.16
N LEU A 491 -3.42 17.15 -41.69
CA LEU A 491 -4.01 15.83 -41.44
C LEU A 491 -3.70 15.33 -40.03
N PHE A 492 -2.50 15.59 -39.49
CA PHE A 492 -2.21 15.34 -38.07
C PHE A 492 -3.04 16.23 -37.13
N ARG A 493 -3.21 17.53 -37.44
CA ARG A 493 -4.07 18.45 -36.68
C ARG A 493 -5.55 18.06 -36.79
N ARG A 494 -6.01 17.60 -37.95
CA ARG A 494 -7.37 17.07 -38.15
C ARG A 494 -7.58 15.76 -37.41
N ASN A 495 -6.60 14.87 -37.34
CA ASN A 495 -6.67 13.64 -36.55
C ASN A 495 -6.61 13.92 -35.04
N ILE A 496 -5.85 14.94 -34.62
CA ILE A 496 -5.83 15.44 -33.24
C ILE A 496 -7.16 16.13 -32.88
N ALA A 497 -7.75 16.89 -33.79
CA ALA A 497 -9.05 17.55 -33.62
C ALA A 497 -10.22 16.54 -33.63
N PHE A 498 -10.17 15.53 -34.51
CA PHE A 498 -11.14 14.44 -34.60
C PHE A 498 -11.07 13.51 -33.37
N ASN A 499 -9.86 13.26 -32.86
CA ASN A 499 -9.69 12.60 -31.55
C ASN A 499 -10.13 13.50 -30.39
N ARG A 500 -9.91 14.83 -30.44
CA ARG A 500 -10.42 15.78 -29.44
C ARG A 500 -11.95 15.74 -29.34
N ASN A 501 -12.66 15.60 -30.46
CA ASN A 501 -14.13 15.58 -30.49
C ASN A 501 -14.74 14.23 -30.07
N ARG A 502 -14.00 13.12 -30.13
CA ARG A 502 -14.45 11.81 -29.61
C ARG A 502 -14.21 11.64 -28.11
N TRP A 503 -13.34 12.47 -27.53
CA TRP A 503 -13.00 12.49 -26.10
C TRP A 503 -13.47 13.78 -25.42
N GLN A 504 -14.75 14.11 -25.57
CA GLN A 504 -15.42 15.02 -24.63
C GLN A 504 -15.58 14.31 -23.28
N PHE A 505 -14.48 14.20 -22.52
CA PHE A 505 -14.58 14.19 -21.07
C PHE A 505 -14.92 15.61 -20.64
N ASP A 506 -15.99 15.74 -19.86
CA ASP A 506 -16.43 16.94 -19.13
C ASP A 506 -15.28 17.92 -18.82
N ASN A 507 -15.10 18.91 -19.69
CA ASN A 507 -14.43 20.15 -19.35
C ASN A 507 -15.38 21.11 -18.60
N HIS A 508 -16.50 20.61 -18.07
CA HIS A 508 -17.32 21.30 -17.08
C HIS A 508 -16.72 21.23 -15.66
N ARG A 509 -15.40 21.32 -15.52
CA ARG A 509 -14.85 21.90 -14.29
C ARG A 509 -15.00 23.41 -14.45
N ARG A 510 -16.05 23.97 -13.83
CA ARG A 510 -16.04 25.39 -13.46
C ARG A 510 -14.65 25.68 -12.89
N ALA A 511 -13.92 26.65 -13.45
CA ALA A 511 -12.72 27.16 -12.81
C ALA A 511 -13.13 27.50 -11.37
N ARG A 512 -12.68 26.70 -10.40
CA ARG A 512 -12.83 27.08 -9.01
C ARG A 512 -11.86 28.23 -8.84
N THR A 513 -12.38 29.44 -8.73
CA THR A 513 -11.63 30.62 -8.30
C THR A 513 -10.94 30.24 -7.00
N SER A 514 -9.61 30.28 -6.98
CA SER A 514 -8.87 29.95 -5.78
C SER A 514 -9.11 31.04 -4.72
N ARG A 515 -8.95 30.74 -3.43
CA ARG A 515 -9.02 31.79 -2.40
C ARG A 515 -7.95 32.85 -2.63
N CYS A 516 -6.78 32.48 -3.17
CA CYS A 516 -5.75 33.43 -3.54
C CYS A 516 -6.24 34.40 -4.63
N ASP A 517 -6.92 33.90 -5.66
CA ASP A 517 -7.50 34.74 -6.73
C ASP A 517 -8.50 35.74 -6.15
N THR A 518 -9.36 35.25 -5.24
CA THR A 518 -10.39 36.06 -4.58
C THR A 518 -9.77 37.15 -3.71
N LEU A 519 -8.68 36.83 -3.00
CA LEU A 519 -7.94 37.76 -2.17
C LEU A 519 -7.22 38.85 -2.99
N VAL A 520 -6.68 38.51 -4.17
CA VAL A 520 -6.09 39.50 -5.09
C VAL A 520 -7.16 40.44 -5.63
N GLU A 521 -8.32 39.92 -6.05
CA GLU A 521 -9.44 40.75 -6.53
C GLU A 521 -10.00 41.66 -5.43
N HIS A 522 -10.07 41.18 -4.18
CA HIS A 522 -10.44 42.02 -3.04
C HIS A 522 -9.42 43.13 -2.76
N ALA A 523 -8.12 42.82 -2.82
CA ALA A 523 -7.07 43.80 -2.64
C ALA A 523 -7.09 44.86 -3.76
N LEU A 524 -7.37 44.44 -4.99
CA LEU A 524 -7.55 45.33 -6.13
C LEU A 524 -8.77 46.25 -5.95
N ALA A 525 -9.90 45.71 -5.50
CA ALA A 525 -11.12 46.48 -5.25
C ALA A 525 -10.97 47.47 -4.07
N ALA A 526 -10.12 47.14 -3.10
CA ALA A 526 -9.84 47.96 -1.92
C ALA A 526 -8.64 48.92 -2.09
N ASP A 527 -7.96 48.91 -3.24
CA ASP A 527 -6.70 49.63 -3.49
C ASP A 527 -5.65 49.40 -2.38
N SER A 528 -5.57 48.16 -1.89
CA SER A 528 -4.69 47.76 -0.79
C SER A 528 -3.50 46.93 -1.26
N ALA A 529 -2.45 46.84 -0.43
CA ALA A 529 -1.30 45.98 -0.70
C ALA A 529 -1.68 44.50 -0.85
N LEU A 530 -0.79 43.73 -1.50
CA LEU A 530 -0.98 42.29 -1.69
C LEU A 530 -1.11 41.55 -0.34
N PRO A 531 -2.09 40.62 -0.20
CA PRO A 531 -2.39 39.93 1.05
C PRO A 531 -1.40 38.77 1.32
N HIS A 532 -0.10 39.09 1.41
CA HIS A 532 0.96 38.11 1.70
C HIS A 532 0.73 37.34 3.02
N PRO A 533 0.32 37.97 4.15
CA PRO A 533 0.06 37.24 5.39
C PRO A 533 -0.98 36.12 5.22
N GLN A 534 -2.07 36.41 4.50
CA GLN A 534 -3.13 35.44 4.22
C GLN A 534 -2.63 34.32 3.28
N PHE A 535 -1.74 34.62 2.33
CA PHE A 535 -1.12 33.58 1.49
C PHE A 535 -0.21 32.64 2.29
N ILE A 536 0.50 33.18 3.28
CA ILE A 536 1.37 32.39 4.17
C ILE A 536 0.54 31.48 5.08
N GLU A 537 -0.58 31.98 5.63
CA GLU A 537 -1.53 31.16 6.39
C GLU A 537 -2.10 30.01 5.54
N LEU A 538 -2.53 30.32 4.31
CA LEU A 538 -3.01 29.31 3.36
C LEU A 538 -1.91 28.30 3.00
N TRP A 539 -0.65 28.75 2.91
CA TRP A 539 0.48 27.86 2.67
C TRP A 539 0.70 26.90 3.85
N HIS A 540 0.68 27.39 5.09
CA HIS A 540 0.74 26.55 6.29
C HIS A 540 -0.40 25.52 6.34
N GLU A 541 -1.65 25.97 6.13
CA GLU A 541 -2.81 25.07 6.08
C GLU A 541 -2.69 23.99 5.00
N SER A 542 -2.12 24.35 3.84
CA SER A 542 -1.94 23.41 2.72
C SER A 542 -0.91 22.32 3.02
N LEU A 543 0.05 22.58 3.93
CA LEU A 543 1.04 21.59 4.37
C LEU A 543 0.46 20.67 5.47
N GLU A 544 -0.33 21.21 6.39
CA GLU A 544 -0.95 20.45 7.49
C GLU A 544 -2.02 19.45 7.00
N LYS A 545 -2.75 19.79 5.94
CA LYS A 545 -3.81 18.93 5.39
C LYS A 545 -3.27 17.69 4.67
N GLY A 546 -1.94 17.52 4.53
CA GLY A 546 -1.30 16.32 3.99
C GLY A 546 -1.65 15.99 2.54
N GLU A 547 -2.36 16.88 1.85
CA GLU A 547 -2.68 16.75 0.44
C GLU A 547 -1.48 17.25 -0.39
N GLU A 548 -0.40 16.46 -0.45
CA GLU A 548 0.54 16.55 -1.58
C GLU A 548 -0.22 16.12 -2.84
N GLY A 549 -1.03 17.03 -3.37
CA GLY A 549 -1.54 16.98 -4.73
C GLY A 549 -0.37 17.16 -5.68
N HIS A 550 0.49 16.14 -5.81
CA HIS A 550 1.40 16.06 -6.94
C HIS A 550 0.56 16.04 -8.22
N MET A 551 0.30 17.22 -8.77
CA MET A 551 -0.34 17.39 -10.07
C MET A 551 0.66 17.11 -11.21
N HIS A 552 1.52 16.11 -11.01
CA HIS A 552 2.33 15.51 -12.05
C HIS A 552 2.35 13.98 -11.92
N ASN A 553 1.15 13.37 -11.97
CA ASN A 553 0.98 12.10 -12.70
C ASN A 553 -0.47 11.64 -12.92
N ASN A 554 -1.51 12.37 -12.49
CA ASN A 554 -2.89 11.83 -12.58
C ASN A 554 -3.43 11.63 -14.00
N PHE A 555 -2.88 12.33 -15.01
CA PHE A 555 -3.23 12.08 -16.41
C PHE A 555 -2.62 10.79 -16.97
N VAL A 556 -1.42 10.41 -16.52
CA VAL A 556 -0.75 9.17 -16.92
C VAL A 556 -1.23 8.01 -16.06
N HIS A 557 -1.52 8.21 -14.77
CA HIS A 557 -1.99 7.17 -13.86
C HIS A 557 -3.40 6.68 -14.22
N ARG A 558 -4.31 7.57 -14.65
CA ARG A 558 -5.64 7.18 -15.19
C ARG A 558 -5.56 6.51 -16.55
N ARG A 559 -4.54 6.83 -17.36
CA ARG A 559 -4.30 6.17 -18.65
C ARG A 559 -3.70 4.78 -18.46
N MET A 560 -2.75 4.62 -17.52
CA MET A 560 -2.20 3.33 -17.11
C MET A 560 -3.27 2.41 -16.52
N LEU A 561 -4.17 2.90 -15.66
CA LEU A 561 -5.26 2.07 -15.11
C LEU A 561 -6.28 1.57 -16.15
N ARG A 562 -6.34 2.18 -17.35
CA ARG A 562 -7.19 1.70 -18.45
C ARG A 562 -6.48 0.75 -19.41
N GLU A 563 -5.15 0.75 -19.44
CA GLU A 563 -4.34 -0.13 -20.29
C GLU A 563 -3.71 -1.31 -19.53
N ILE A 564 -3.85 -1.33 -18.19
CA ILE A 564 -3.62 -2.52 -17.37
C ILE A 564 -4.79 -3.48 -17.59
N VAL A 565 -4.65 -4.39 -18.56
CA VAL A 565 -5.34 -5.66 -18.49
C VAL A 565 -4.49 -6.54 -17.58
N PRO A 566 -4.88 -6.76 -16.31
CA PRO A 566 -4.23 -7.82 -15.54
C PRO A 566 -4.44 -9.13 -16.30
N PRO A 567 -3.42 -9.98 -16.46
CA PRO A 567 -3.66 -11.36 -16.84
C PRO A 567 -4.46 -11.96 -15.68
N GLN A 568 -5.76 -12.18 -15.91
CA GLN A 568 -6.85 -12.44 -14.95
C GLN A 568 -7.65 -11.20 -14.55
N ILE A 569 -8.90 -11.16 -15.00
CA ILE A 569 -9.88 -10.12 -14.67
C ILE A 569 -10.14 -10.23 -13.15
N PRO A 570 -9.70 -9.30 -12.29
CA PRO A 570 -10.20 -9.27 -10.93
C PRO A 570 -11.72 -9.12 -11.03
N ILE A 571 -12.45 -9.89 -10.22
CA ILE A 571 -13.89 -9.71 -9.96
C ILE A 571 -14.23 -8.23 -9.90
N ALA A 572 -15.50 -7.91 -10.19
CA ALA A 572 -16.15 -6.63 -9.92
C ALA A 572 -15.85 -6.10 -8.50
N THR A 573 -14.66 -5.52 -8.34
CA THR A 573 -14.21 -4.77 -7.20
C THR A 573 -14.88 -3.43 -7.32
N ASN A 574 -15.66 -3.08 -6.30
CA ASN A 574 -16.14 -1.73 -6.23
C ASN A 574 -15.00 -0.90 -5.65
N ASN A 575 -14.27 -0.18 -6.50
CA ASN A 575 -13.15 0.70 -6.12
C ASN A 575 -13.54 1.79 -5.10
N ARG A 576 -14.83 1.90 -4.73
CA ARG A 576 -15.33 2.82 -3.71
C ARG A 576 -15.45 2.17 -2.34
N LEU A 577 -15.46 0.85 -2.27
CA LEU A 577 -15.50 0.12 -1.02
C LEU A 577 -14.07 -0.09 -0.54
N PRO A 578 -13.84 0.03 0.78
CA PRO A 578 -12.51 -0.06 1.34
C PRO A 578 -11.93 -1.47 1.17
N THR A 579 -10.60 -1.55 1.20
CA THR A 579 -9.91 -2.84 1.18
C THR A 579 -10.33 -3.67 2.39
N GLY A 580 -10.57 -4.97 2.17
CA GLY A 580 -11.01 -5.88 3.23
C GLY A 580 -12.53 -5.94 3.45
N ASP A 581 -13.34 -5.08 2.83
CA ASP A 581 -14.81 -5.15 2.93
C ASP A 581 -15.36 -6.50 2.39
N ILE A 582 -16.29 -7.12 3.13
CA ILE A 582 -16.93 -8.40 2.77
C ILE A 582 -17.60 -8.39 1.40
N ARG A 583 -18.04 -7.23 0.92
CA ARG A 583 -18.70 -7.05 -0.38
C ARG A 583 -17.71 -7.03 -1.55
N ASN A 584 -16.40 -7.12 -1.31
CA ASN A 584 -15.37 -7.05 -2.33
C ASN A 584 -14.62 -8.38 -2.55
N GLY A 585 -14.02 -8.45 -3.73
CA GLY A 585 -13.15 -9.53 -4.21
C GLY A 585 -13.59 -10.94 -3.82
N GLU A 586 -12.71 -11.69 -3.16
CA GLU A 586 -12.93 -13.11 -2.88
C GLU A 586 -14.00 -13.33 -1.80
N ARG A 587 -13.97 -12.48 -0.77
CA ARG A 587 -14.94 -12.51 0.34
C ARG A 587 -16.37 -12.41 -0.14
N ARG A 588 -16.59 -11.67 -1.24
CA ARG A 588 -17.90 -11.58 -1.88
C ARG A 588 -18.46 -12.96 -2.23
N PHE A 589 -17.65 -13.85 -2.80
CA PHE A 589 -18.12 -15.19 -3.20
C PHE A 589 -18.11 -16.21 -2.07
N CYS A 590 -17.20 -16.07 -1.10
CA CYS A 590 -17.09 -16.97 0.03
C CYS A 590 -18.05 -16.63 1.18
N GLU A 591 -18.46 -15.37 1.34
CA GLU A 591 -19.29 -14.93 2.46
C GLU A 591 -20.62 -14.28 2.05
N VAL A 592 -20.66 -13.45 0.99
CA VAL A 592 -21.93 -12.81 0.59
C VAL A 592 -22.79 -13.77 -0.23
N PHE A 593 -22.22 -14.41 -1.27
CA PHE A 593 -22.98 -15.34 -2.10
C PHE A 593 -23.29 -16.66 -1.40
N SER A 594 -22.51 -17.07 -0.38
CA SER A 594 -22.87 -18.20 0.47
C SER A 594 -24.13 -17.91 1.29
N ARG A 595 -24.28 -16.68 1.80
CA ARG A 595 -25.53 -16.22 2.46
C ARG A 595 -26.70 -16.11 1.50
N VAL A 596 -26.48 -15.66 0.26
CA VAL A 596 -27.52 -15.65 -0.78
C VAL A 596 -28.02 -17.07 -1.07
N TRP A 597 -27.10 -18.03 -1.19
CA TRP A 597 -27.42 -19.44 -1.37
C TRP A 597 -28.26 -19.98 -0.21
N GLU A 598 -27.83 -19.71 1.02
CA GLU A 598 -28.51 -20.14 2.24
C GLU A 598 -29.90 -19.50 2.39
N ALA A 599 -30.02 -18.20 2.15
CA ALA A 599 -31.29 -17.49 2.17
C ALA A 599 -32.28 -18.15 1.19
N MET A 600 -31.91 -18.35 -0.08
CA MET A 600 -32.75 -19.04 -1.05
C MET A 600 -33.14 -20.45 -0.60
N MET A 601 -32.20 -21.18 0.01
CA MET A 601 -32.40 -22.55 0.44
C MET A 601 -33.46 -22.67 1.54
N HIS A 602 -33.54 -21.71 2.45
CA HIS A 602 -34.47 -21.72 3.59
C HIS A 602 -35.86 -21.12 3.32
N HIS A 603 -36.12 -20.58 2.13
CA HIS A 603 -37.45 -20.06 1.79
C HIS A 603 -38.44 -21.20 1.45
N PRO A 604 -39.65 -21.27 2.01
CA PRO A 604 -40.61 -22.32 1.66
C PRO A 604 -41.13 -22.22 0.21
N ILE A 605 -41.88 -23.24 -0.22
CA ILE A 605 -42.57 -23.22 -1.52
C ILE A 605 -43.59 -22.07 -1.52
N GLY A 606 -43.66 -21.33 -2.63
CA GLY A 606 -44.50 -20.13 -2.78
C GLY A 606 -43.75 -18.82 -2.50
N SER A 607 -42.66 -18.87 -1.74
CA SER A 607 -41.88 -17.67 -1.41
C SER A 607 -41.20 -17.03 -2.62
N THR A 608 -40.98 -15.73 -2.53
CA THR A 608 -40.43 -14.94 -3.63
C THR A 608 -39.10 -14.26 -3.30
N PHE A 609 -38.31 -14.01 -4.34
CA PHE A 609 -37.20 -13.06 -4.27
C PHE A 609 -37.20 -12.17 -5.50
N ARG A 610 -36.62 -10.98 -5.37
CA ARG A 610 -36.56 -9.97 -6.42
C ARG A 610 -35.12 -9.71 -6.81
N MET A 611 -34.84 -9.70 -8.11
CA MET A 611 -33.50 -9.51 -8.67
C MET A 611 -33.51 -8.37 -9.70
N GLY A 612 -32.63 -7.38 -9.52
CA GLY A 612 -32.43 -6.31 -10.49
C GLY A 612 -31.95 -6.80 -11.86
N VAL A 613 -32.49 -6.22 -12.92
CA VAL A 613 -32.15 -6.61 -14.32
C VAL A 613 -30.87 -5.93 -14.81
N VAL A 614 -30.60 -4.73 -14.31
CA VAL A 614 -29.46 -3.88 -14.69
C VAL A 614 -28.28 -4.04 -13.73
N ASP A 615 -27.09 -3.65 -14.17
CA ASP A 615 -25.91 -3.57 -13.31
C ASP A 615 -26.11 -2.55 -12.18
N GLY A 616 -25.76 -2.93 -10.96
CA GLY A 616 -26.03 -2.15 -9.76
C GLY A 616 -27.46 -2.31 -9.24
N GLY A 617 -28.26 -3.25 -9.78
CA GLY A 617 -29.58 -3.57 -9.27
C GLY A 617 -29.53 -4.42 -8.00
N ASP A 618 -30.59 -4.36 -7.18
CA ASP A 618 -30.64 -5.06 -5.89
C ASP A 618 -31.20 -6.48 -6.02
N LEU A 619 -30.69 -7.38 -5.17
CA LEU A 619 -31.24 -8.68 -4.83
C LEU A 619 -31.83 -8.58 -3.42
N THR A 620 -33.11 -8.91 -3.26
CA THR A 620 -33.83 -8.86 -1.99
C THR A 620 -34.78 -10.04 -1.86
N PHE A 621 -35.01 -10.49 -0.63
CA PHE A 621 -35.84 -11.66 -0.32
C PHE A 621 -37.15 -11.23 0.36
N GLU A 622 -38.15 -12.11 0.33
CA GLU A 622 -39.45 -11.85 0.96
C GLU A 622 -39.41 -12.03 2.48
N HIS A 623 -38.70 -13.04 2.96
CA HIS A 623 -38.75 -13.46 4.37
C HIS A 623 -37.47 -13.14 5.14
N CYS A 624 -36.52 -12.42 4.54
CA CYS A 624 -35.36 -11.88 5.25
C CYS A 624 -34.92 -10.54 4.65
N HIS A 625 -34.21 -9.76 5.45
CA HIS A 625 -33.71 -8.43 5.08
C HIS A 625 -32.38 -8.45 4.33
N LEU A 626 -31.84 -9.64 3.97
CA LEU A 626 -30.64 -9.74 3.15
C LEU A 626 -30.79 -8.95 1.85
N GLY A 627 -30.03 -7.87 1.73
CA GLY A 627 -29.95 -7.03 0.54
C GLY A 627 -28.59 -7.13 -0.10
N VAL A 628 -28.49 -7.39 -1.40
CA VAL A 628 -27.19 -7.44 -2.11
C VAL A 628 -27.27 -6.71 -3.44
N THR A 629 -26.33 -5.80 -3.72
CA THR A 629 -26.24 -5.17 -5.05
C THR A 629 -25.56 -6.11 -6.04
N LEU A 630 -26.18 -6.41 -7.17
CA LEU A 630 -25.61 -7.24 -8.25
C LEU A 630 -24.85 -6.38 -9.25
N ARG A 631 -23.52 -6.49 -9.27
CA ARG A 631 -22.62 -5.57 -9.99
C ARG A 631 -22.45 -5.85 -11.47
N GLY A 632 -22.78 -7.07 -11.91
CA GLY A 632 -22.50 -7.50 -13.28
C GLY A 632 -23.28 -8.71 -13.71
N GLN A 633 -23.14 -9.06 -14.99
CA GLN A 633 -23.80 -10.21 -15.58
C GLN A 633 -23.37 -11.54 -14.94
N GLN A 634 -22.11 -11.66 -14.53
CA GLN A 634 -21.58 -12.86 -13.86
C GLN A 634 -22.35 -13.16 -12.56
N GLU A 635 -22.54 -12.16 -11.71
CA GLU A 635 -23.28 -12.28 -10.46
C GLU A 635 -24.76 -12.61 -10.67
N ARG A 636 -25.40 -12.00 -11.67
CA ARG A 636 -26.77 -12.37 -12.07
C ARG A 636 -26.85 -13.82 -12.58
N ARG A 637 -25.85 -14.30 -13.33
CA ARG A 637 -25.79 -15.71 -13.78
C ARG A 637 -25.64 -16.67 -12.61
N ILE A 638 -24.80 -16.34 -11.62
CA ILE A 638 -24.64 -17.12 -10.39
C ILE A 638 -25.98 -17.20 -9.64
N THR A 639 -26.63 -16.05 -9.43
CA THR A 639 -27.93 -15.96 -8.73
C THR A 639 -29.02 -16.77 -9.44
N ARG A 640 -29.15 -16.64 -10.77
CA ARG A 640 -30.09 -17.46 -11.56
C ARG A 640 -29.77 -18.95 -11.49
N ARG A 641 -28.49 -19.32 -11.43
CA ARG A 641 -28.09 -20.71 -11.26
C ARG A 641 -28.53 -21.24 -9.90
N PHE A 642 -28.35 -20.47 -8.82
CA PHE A 642 -28.82 -20.85 -7.49
C PHE A 642 -30.33 -21.06 -7.47
N ALA A 643 -31.07 -20.09 -8.02
CA ALA A 643 -32.52 -20.15 -8.14
C ALA A 643 -32.99 -21.44 -8.84
N ASN A 644 -32.41 -21.76 -10.00
CA ASN A 644 -32.77 -22.96 -10.75
C ASN A 644 -32.46 -24.27 -10.00
N LEU A 645 -31.33 -24.33 -9.30
CA LEU A 645 -30.94 -25.51 -8.52
C LEU A 645 -31.83 -25.71 -7.28
N LEU A 646 -32.38 -24.63 -6.73
CA LEU A 646 -33.21 -24.63 -5.51
C LEU A 646 -34.72 -24.66 -5.78
N GLY A 647 -35.14 -24.77 -7.05
CA GLY A 647 -36.56 -24.92 -7.43
C GLY A 647 -37.31 -23.60 -7.64
N PHE A 648 -36.60 -22.49 -7.84
CA PHE A 648 -37.19 -21.20 -8.20
C PHE A 648 -37.36 -21.04 -9.71
N VAL A 649 -38.48 -20.44 -10.11
CA VAL A 649 -38.83 -20.14 -11.51
C VAL A 649 -39.09 -18.64 -11.64
N GLU A 650 -38.69 -18.07 -12.78
CA GLU A 650 -38.97 -16.67 -13.11
C GLU A 650 -40.47 -16.45 -13.29
N ASN A 651 -41.03 -15.47 -12.57
CA ASN A 651 -42.46 -15.12 -12.56
C ASN A 651 -42.68 -13.69 -13.05
N GLY A 652 -42.04 -13.36 -14.17
CA GLY A 652 -42.17 -12.07 -14.84
C GLY A 652 -41.22 -10.97 -14.33
N THR A 653 -41.29 -9.84 -15.04
CA THR A 653 -40.50 -8.64 -14.75
C THR A 653 -41.45 -7.50 -14.37
N PHE A 654 -41.23 -6.91 -13.20
CA PHE A 654 -41.98 -5.76 -12.71
C PHE A 654 -41.03 -4.55 -12.62
N GLY A 655 -41.14 -3.64 -13.59
CA GLY A 655 -40.22 -2.50 -13.71
C GLY A 655 -38.79 -2.96 -14.00
N GLN A 656 -37.82 -2.52 -13.18
CA GLN A 656 -36.40 -2.90 -13.32
C GLN A 656 -36.01 -4.15 -12.49
N ARG A 657 -36.99 -4.95 -12.06
CA ARG A 657 -36.78 -6.13 -11.22
C ARG A 657 -37.47 -7.35 -11.81
N MET A 658 -36.76 -8.47 -11.91
CA MET A 658 -37.34 -9.79 -12.13
C MET A 658 -37.78 -10.37 -10.79
N VAL A 659 -38.93 -11.05 -10.78
CA VAL A 659 -39.44 -11.77 -9.60
C VAL A 659 -39.27 -13.26 -9.84
N PHE A 660 -38.75 -13.97 -8.84
CA PHE A 660 -38.65 -15.42 -8.84
C PHE A 660 -39.53 -15.97 -7.74
N VAL A 661 -40.19 -17.10 -8.00
CA VAL A 661 -41.08 -17.79 -7.06
C VAL A 661 -40.58 -19.21 -6.87
N ARG A 662 -40.49 -19.69 -5.63
CA ARG A 662 -40.17 -21.09 -5.34
C ARG A 662 -41.36 -21.97 -5.71
N ARG A 663 -41.22 -22.81 -6.73
CA ARG A 663 -42.30 -23.71 -7.18
C ARG A 663 -42.00 -25.18 -6.92
N ASP A 664 -40.74 -25.51 -6.65
CA ASP A 664 -40.29 -26.88 -6.51
C ASP A 664 -39.26 -27.02 -5.37
N HIS A 665 -38.98 -28.27 -5.02
CA HIS A 665 -37.91 -28.65 -4.14
C HIS A 665 -36.54 -28.42 -4.81
N ALA A 666 -35.49 -28.39 -3.99
CA ALA A 666 -34.13 -28.35 -4.52
C ALA A 666 -33.82 -29.64 -5.29
N ARG A 667 -33.07 -29.52 -6.40
CA ARG A 667 -32.67 -30.68 -7.21
C ARG A 667 -31.80 -31.63 -6.41
N THR A 668 -31.93 -32.93 -6.65
CA THR A 668 -31.09 -33.97 -5.99
C THR A 668 -29.59 -33.77 -6.23
N THR A 669 -29.21 -33.20 -7.37
CA THR A 669 -27.81 -32.93 -7.74
C THR A 669 -27.36 -31.50 -7.42
N ALA A 670 -28.18 -30.71 -6.73
CA ALA A 670 -27.98 -29.27 -6.61
C ALA A 670 -26.60 -28.87 -6.06
N PHE A 671 -26.14 -29.50 -4.97
CA PHE A 671 -24.83 -29.17 -4.39
C PHE A 671 -23.65 -29.58 -5.28
N ARG A 672 -23.75 -30.74 -5.96
CA ARG A 672 -22.74 -31.21 -6.91
C ARG A 672 -22.61 -30.23 -8.08
N ASP A 673 -23.75 -29.84 -8.65
CA ASP A 673 -23.80 -28.95 -9.80
C ASP A 673 -23.37 -27.51 -9.44
N LEU A 674 -23.66 -27.07 -8.20
CA LEU A 674 -23.13 -25.84 -7.62
C LEU A 674 -21.60 -25.93 -7.50
N SER A 675 -21.07 -27.01 -6.94
CA SER A 675 -19.63 -27.21 -6.74
C SER A 675 -18.86 -27.14 -8.06
N THR A 676 -19.33 -27.85 -9.11
CA THR A 676 -18.72 -27.79 -10.44
C THR A 676 -18.75 -26.38 -11.03
N PHE A 677 -19.85 -25.66 -10.82
CA PHE A 677 -20.00 -24.30 -11.30
C PHE A 677 -19.06 -23.33 -10.57
N LEU A 678 -19.02 -23.36 -9.23
CA LEU A 678 -18.13 -22.50 -8.44
C LEU A 678 -16.66 -22.76 -8.75
N ASN A 679 -16.24 -24.03 -8.90
CA ASN A 679 -14.86 -24.36 -9.29
C ASN A 679 -14.49 -23.74 -10.66
N ARG A 680 -15.41 -23.75 -11.62
CA ARG A 680 -15.20 -23.12 -12.93
C ARG A 680 -15.08 -21.60 -12.81
N VAL A 681 -15.92 -20.98 -11.97
CA VAL A 681 -15.86 -19.53 -11.74
C VAL A 681 -14.56 -19.14 -11.04
N GLN A 682 -14.18 -19.87 -9.98
CA GLN A 682 -12.94 -19.66 -9.24
C GLN A 682 -11.72 -19.84 -10.15
N GLY A 683 -11.63 -20.92 -10.91
CA GLY A 683 -10.49 -21.19 -11.80
C GLY A 683 -10.30 -20.15 -12.91
N ASN A 684 -11.36 -19.44 -13.29
CA ASN A 684 -11.28 -18.32 -14.25
C ASN A 684 -10.80 -17.01 -13.60
N THR A 685 -10.76 -16.92 -12.27
CA THR A 685 -10.62 -15.66 -11.53
C THR A 685 -9.43 -15.65 -10.55
N TYR A 686 -9.14 -16.79 -9.90
CA TYR A 686 -8.08 -16.95 -8.90
C TYR A 686 -7.09 -18.03 -9.33
N ALA A 687 -5.89 -17.99 -8.74
CA ALA A 687 -4.90 -19.03 -8.91
C ALA A 687 -5.43 -20.40 -8.44
N ALA A 688 -5.07 -21.45 -9.19
CA ALA A 688 -5.51 -22.83 -8.97
C ALA A 688 -5.17 -23.42 -7.59
N ASN A 689 -4.26 -22.79 -6.84
CA ASN A 689 -3.77 -23.27 -5.54
C ASN A 689 -4.50 -22.66 -4.34
N THR A 690 -5.72 -22.15 -4.51
CA THR A 690 -6.53 -21.56 -3.44
C THR A 690 -7.59 -22.55 -2.94
N SER A 691 -7.98 -22.43 -1.67
CA SER A 691 -9.04 -23.25 -1.09
C SER A 691 -10.34 -23.13 -1.91
N PRO A 692 -10.98 -24.25 -2.32
CA PRO A 692 -12.17 -24.23 -3.16
C PRO A 692 -13.32 -23.43 -2.55
N TRP A 693 -13.90 -22.50 -3.31
CA TRP A 693 -15.02 -21.67 -2.85
C TRP A 693 -16.22 -22.46 -2.38
N ARG A 694 -16.48 -23.61 -3.02
CA ARG A 694 -17.57 -24.52 -2.65
C ARG A 694 -17.52 -24.94 -1.18
N TRP A 695 -16.35 -24.91 -0.55
CA TRP A 695 -16.21 -25.25 0.87
C TRP A 695 -16.83 -24.21 1.80
N HIS A 696 -17.19 -23.02 1.31
CA HIS A 696 -17.92 -22.01 2.10
C HIS A 696 -19.46 -22.14 1.99
N TYR A 697 -19.98 -23.06 1.17
CA TYR A 697 -21.41 -23.19 0.89
C TYR A 697 -22.00 -24.36 1.67
N VAL A 698 -23.09 -24.11 2.40
CA VAL A 698 -23.82 -25.13 3.16
C VAL A 698 -24.45 -26.16 2.21
N GLN A 699 -24.51 -27.42 2.65
CA GLN A 699 -25.18 -28.49 1.91
C GLN A 699 -26.68 -28.22 1.76
N VAL A 700 -27.27 -28.75 0.70
CA VAL A 700 -28.70 -28.59 0.41
C VAL A 700 -29.52 -29.34 1.46
N VAL A 701 -30.37 -28.61 2.19
CA VAL A 701 -31.33 -29.19 3.12
C VAL A 701 -32.68 -29.43 2.44
N LYS A 702 -33.54 -30.25 3.08
CA LYS A 702 -34.92 -30.44 2.66
C LYS A 702 -35.62 -29.08 2.64
N THR A 703 -36.37 -28.81 1.56
CA THR A 703 -37.15 -27.57 1.43
C THR A 703 -38.11 -27.45 2.61
N PRO A 704 -38.06 -26.35 3.36
CA PRO A 704 -38.89 -26.21 4.54
C PRO A 704 -40.35 -25.94 4.12
N THR A 705 -41.28 -26.39 4.96
CA THR A 705 -42.72 -26.15 4.78
C THR A 705 -43.12 -24.76 5.26
N GLU A 706 -42.44 -24.27 6.29
CA GLU A 706 -42.63 -22.94 6.89
C GLU A 706 -41.28 -22.22 7.02
N ILE A 707 -41.30 -20.92 7.26
CA ILE A 707 -40.06 -20.13 7.38
C ILE A 707 -39.34 -20.55 8.67
N PRO A 708 -38.10 -21.08 8.59
CA PRO A 708 -37.33 -21.40 9.78
C PRO A 708 -36.82 -20.12 10.46
N ALA A 709 -36.41 -20.22 11.72
CA ALA A 709 -35.68 -19.14 12.38
C ALA A 709 -34.38 -18.83 11.60
N LEU A 710 -34.31 -17.65 11.00
CA LEU A 710 -33.15 -17.22 10.23
C LEU A 710 -32.12 -16.56 11.14
N ARG A 711 -30.85 -16.85 10.89
CA ARG A 711 -29.74 -16.22 11.60
C ARG A 711 -29.59 -14.76 11.19
N TRP A 712 -29.10 -13.94 12.12
CA TRP A 712 -28.98 -12.49 11.95
C TRP A 712 -28.13 -12.06 10.74
N GLU A 713 -27.18 -12.89 10.27
CA GLU A 713 -26.39 -12.57 9.08
C GLU A 713 -27.22 -12.54 7.78
N LEU A 714 -28.37 -13.23 7.77
CA LEU A 714 -29.35 -13.20 6.67
C LEU A 714 -30.29 -11.99 6.78
N GLU A 715 -30.11 -11.14 7.79
CA GLU A 715 -30.85 -9.89 7.96
C GLU A 715 -29.99 -8.65 7.60
N GLN A 716 -28.75 -8.85 7.14
CA GLN A 716 -27.83 -7.76 6.82
C GLN A 716 -28.12 -7.10 5.47
N ASP A 717 -28.07 -5.76 5.43
CA ASP A 717 -28.07 -5.01 4.17
C ASP A 717 -26.63 -4.83 3.63
N LEU A 718 -26.28 -5.63 2.61
CA LEU A 718 -25.00 -5.64 1.92
C LEU A 718 -25.07 -4.96 0.55
N ARG A 719 -26.05 -4.06 0.33
CA ARG A 719 -26.10 -3.22 -0.86
C ARG A 719 -24.95 -2.21 -0.88
N ASP A 720 -24.52 -1.83 -2.08
CA ASP A 720 -23.56 -0.75 -2.29
C ASP A 720 -24.28 0.59 -2.07
N GLY A 721 -23.67 1.53 -1.34
CA GLY A 721 -24.28 2.83 -1.04
C GLY A 721 -24.72 3.57 -2.32
N LYS A 722 -25.97 4.09 -2.34
CA LYS A 722 -26.51 4.85 -3.47
C LYS A 722 -25.59 6.03 -3.80
N ARG A 723 -25.28 6.24 -5.09
CA ARG A 723 -24.70 7.50 -5.58
C ARG A 723 -25.51 8.65 -4.95
N LYS A 724 -24.91 9.52 -4.15
CA LYS A 724 -25.49 10.86 -3.94
C LYS A 724 -25.60 11.48 -5.33
N GLY A 725 -26.81 11.49 -5.87
CA GLY A 725 -27.09 12.15 -7.13
C GLY A 725 -26.73 13.61 -6.94
N VAL A 726 -25.77 14.11 -7.72
CA VAL A 726 -25.66 15.56 -7.92
C VAL A 726 -27.04 16.00 -8.44
N PRO A 727 -27.72 16.95 -7.80
CA PRO A 727 -29.00 17.43 -8.29
C PRO A 727 -28.76 17.98 -9.70
N ARG A 728 -29.41 17.36 -10.68
CA ARG A 728 -29.54 17.96 -12.01
C ARG A 728 -30.48 19.14 -11.84
N ASN A 729 -29.92 20.34 -11.64
CA ASN A 729 -30.69 21.55 -11.81
C ASN A 729 -31.13 21.62 -13.28
N ARG A 730 -32.44 21.81 -13.45
CA ARG A 730 -33.12 22.04 -14.72
C ARG A 730 -32.58 23.27 -15.43
#